data_AF-A0A426V0W8-F1
#
_entry.id   AF-A0A426V0W8-F1
#
_cell.length_a   1.000
_cell.length_b   1.000
_cell.length_c   1.000
_cell.angle_alpha   90.00
_cell.angle_beta   90.00
_cell.angle_gamma   90.00
#
_symmetry.space_group_name_H-M   'P 1'
#
loop_
_entity.id
_entity.type
_entity.pdbx_description
1 polymer ?
#
loop_
_entity_poly.entity_id
_entity_poly.type
_entity_poly.pdbx_seq_one_letter_code
_entity_poly.pdbx_strand_id
1 'polypeptide(L)'
;MSSPRPQRALPLRRNGFRRGPAAAAAAGLAAVVAASALPALTGGAANAEEAAANAVTVALDPSYQQAEFEGWGTSLVWFANATGGYPDEIRNELADMVFGDEGLNLNIARYNIGGGNAPNIDNEYLRGGASAVPGWWAAPEGTTHEDKDWWDPENPDHWNWDADANQRWWIDRVKEDVTHWEAFANSPPYFQTVSGYVSGGFDANQDQIRADSVDEFAVYLTEVMERVEAEHGIRFDTVDPLNEPNTNYWGTQLGPDGVQPTGGRQEGAHAGPELQQLVINALAERLSESELDAVVSAMDETNPGTFVRNWNAYTEESRANVDQLNVHTYGTGQRTSARDLAKAAGLPLWMSEVEGSWTSGQDYESMENGIGIASRITDDLRELESTAWVLWQPIEDVAGGHSWGSIHVPFDCTAEDTLETCPIKVNTKFYTIQNFTHYIEPGDHVIATDSAATTAAVEGDGSGANAVYTNSADAAVDVTLDLSKFERIARGATVTPVVTSADGALVEGDPVRVRGGQATLTVPAKSVTTFVITGVSGVACDAALFQDGHVYRFDGVQSGKSIAPNAEGTGIVIETDDQYDGEQLWRVEKLTGGYTNTERYAIVNAATGARLAIGDGLAVLEPGGGDPSEAAQWYLSSTGDGTFVPVNVGTGLVLDVWGEATADGSPVQTYTPTSAANQRWGVVDETVLRAQQVRSYTVPGYVPELPATVPGVYRDGARGALPVEWELPSESTWDRVRTVTVWGEAVDALGNTFRAKAKVAVDTFSETAPASAVTYPGFTPPLPATVTALGDNGTEASVPVVWEEPAEGAFDDYGTVQVAGTAVLVDGTELPAVVNVEVTDPVEANVALGEGVAISATYTEPGYSTAGLRNGVLTDKAWSNWKSGPFNTEEAITVELPEARDVTRVVSHFWSDGGRPSYADTLTVQYLDADGNWVDAGFVDVPTDEVPVIDVEVNAKTSAVRLVMTAGSGGTAGWIILSEIEVYAKAPAA
;
A
#
# COMPACT_ATOMS: atom_id res chain seq x y z
N MET A 1 -48.80 22.26 -10.04
CA MET A 1 -49.75 22.69 -8.99
C MET A 1 -49.33 21.98 -7.72
N SER A 2 -48.32 22.46 -6.99
CA SER A 2 -48.44 23.41 -5.87
C SER A 2 -49.51 23.01 -4.86
N SER A 3 -49.13 22.26 -3.81
CA SER A 3 -48.96 22.86 -2.48
C SER A 3 -48.50 21.83 -1.41
N PRO A 4 -47.83 22.31 -0.34
CA PRO A 4 -46.95 21.54 0.54
C PRO A 4 -47.59 21.19 1.90
N ARG A 5 -46.92 20.33 2.68
CA ARG A 5 -47.24 20.08 4.10
C ARG A 5 -45.97 20.03 4.97
N PRO A 6 -46.10 20.31 6.29
CA PRO A 6 -45.20 21.22 7.00
C PRO A 6 -44.32 20.57 8.08
N GLN A 7 -43.25 21.28 8.42
CA GLN A 7 -42.41 21.08 9.61
C GLN A 7 -43.20 21.23 10.92
N ARG A 8 -42.87 20.41 11.92
CA ARG A 8 -43.23 20.61 13.32
C ARG A 8 -42.00 20.44 14.20
N ALA A 9 -41.81 21.41 15.09
CA ALA A 9 -40.78 21.45 16.11
C ALA A 9 -41.40 21.37 17.52
N LEU A 10 -40.54 20.96 18.48
CA LEU A 10 -40.55 21.20 19.94
C LEU A 10 -41.44 20.30 20.83
N PRO A 11 -41.20 20.17 22.18
CA PRO A 11 -40.16 20.80 23.02
C PRO A 11 -39.47 19.89 24.09
N LEU A 12 -38.26 20.29 24.50
CA LEU A 12 -37.63 19.94 25.79
C LEU A 12 -38.29 20.69 26.96
N ARG A 13 -38.52 20.00 28.09
CA ARG A 13 -38.92 20.61 29.38
C ARG A 13 -37.99 20.22 30.52
N ARG A 14 -37.46 21.26 31.19
CA ARG A 14 -36.80 21.26 32.51
C ARG A 14 -37.82 21.17 33.66
N ASN A 15 -37.36 20.61 34.79
CA ASN A 15 -37.60 20.98 36.21
C ASN A 15 -36.89 19.92 37.08
N GLY A 16 -36.23 20.13 38.24
CA GLY A 16 -36.04 21.28 39.11
C GLY A 16 -35.98 20.85 40.60
N PHE A 17 -34.80 20.95 41.23
CA PHE A 17 -34.51 21.54 42.57
C PHE A 17 -34.81 20.86 43.96
N ARG A 18 -33.78 21.05 44.86
CA ARG A 18 -33.71 21.21 46.37
C ARG A 18 -33.25 20.00 47.20
N ARG A 19 -32.48 20.07 48.32
CA ARG A 19 -31.87 21.09 49.26
C ARG A 19 -30.87 20.31 50.18
N GLY A 20 -29.60 20.71 50.43
CA GLY A 20 -29.03 21.43 51.62
C GLY A 20 -28.81 20.58 52.91
N PRO A 21 -27.96 20.92 53.93
CA PRO A 21 -27.08 22.10 54.10
C PRO A 21 -25.66 21.91 54.77
N ALA A 22 -24.82 22.95 54.62
CA ALA A 22 -23.91 23.66 55.58
C ALA A 22 -22.82 22.98 56.44
N ALA A 23 -21.59 23.53 56.37
CA ALA A 23 -20.90 24.20 57.49
C ALA A 23 -19.72 25.08 57.00
N ALA A 24 -19.50 26.21 57.68
CA ALA A 24 -18.59 27.30 57.34
C ALA A 24 -17.54 27.54 58.43
N ALA A 25 -16.37 28.10 58.08
CA ALA A 25 -15.58 28.95 58.97
C ALA A 25 -14.65 29.89 58.17
N ALA A 26 -14.90 31.19 58.32
CA ALA A 26 -14.04 32.33 57.98
C ALA A 26 -12.94 32.51 59.06
N ALA A 27 -11.92 33.37 59.01
CA ALA A 27 -11.72 34.64 58.33
C ALA A 27 -10.23 35.06 58.42
N GLY A 28 -9.81 35.96 57.53
CA GLY A 28 -8.57 36.74 57.67
C GLY A 28 -8.43 37.79 56.56
N LEU A 29 -9.04 38.96 56.72
CA LEU A 29 -8.90 40.15 55.86
C LEU A 29 -7.61 40.93 56.18
N ALA A 30 -6.92 41.42 55.15
CA ALA A 30 -6.46 42.82 55.04
C ALA A 30 -5.93 43.11 53.61
N ALA A 31 -6.42 44.20 53.02
CA ALA A 31 -6.21 44.63 51.64
C ALA A 31 -5.03 45.59 51.48
N VAL A 32 -4.31 45.56 50.35
CA VAL A 32 -3.84 46.72 49.54
C VAL A 32 -3.55 46.24 48.10
N VAL A 33 -3.93 47.10 47.15
CA VAL A 33 -3.91 47.02 45.68
C VAL A 33 -2.54 46.68 45.06
N ALA A 34 -2.53 45.71 44.15
CA ALA A 34 -1.53 45.57 43.09
C ALA A 34 -2.24 45.14 41.79
N ALA A 35 -1.93 45.80 40.68
CA ALA A 35 -2.47 45.50 39.36
C ALA A 35 -2.12 44.06 38.96
N SER A 36 -3.12 43.20 38.84
CA SER A 36 -2.97 41.86 38.27
C SER A 36 -3.17 41.93 36.77
N ALA A 37 -2.08 41.70 36.03
CA ALA A 37 -2.07 41.42 34.61
C ALA A 37 -3.04 40.29 34.27
N LEU A 38 -3.66 40.42 33.10
CA LEU A 38 -4.32 39.33 32.39
C LEU A 38 -3.34 38.15 32.28
N PRO A 39 -3.75 36.89 32.51
CA PRO A 39 -2.99 35.77 32.00
C PRO A 39 -3.14 35.80 30.48
N ALA A 40 -2.10 36.29 29.81
CA ALA A 40 -1.85 35.91 28.43
C ALA A 40 -1.71 34.38 28.43
N LEU A 41 -2.64 33.71 27.76
CA LEU A 41 -2.53 32.30 27.42
C LEU A 41 -1.36 32.16 26.44
N THR A 42 -0.15 32.06 26.96
CA THR A 42 1.00 31.55 26.22
C THR A 42 0.87 30.03 26.21
N GLY A 43 0.07 29.51 25.27
CA GLY A 43 0.19 28.12 24.83
C GLY A 43 1.58 27.97 24.23
N GLY A 44 2.49 27.37 24.99
CA GLY A 44 3.89 27.22 24.62
C GLY A 44 4.06 26.27 23.44
N ALA A 45 5.13 26.51 22.68
CA ALA A 45 5.54 25.82 21.46
C ALA A 45 5.72 24.29 21.56
N ALA A 46 5.56 23.69 22.74
CA ALA A 46 5.75 22.26 22.96
C ALA A 46 4.71 21.36 22.27
N ASN A 47 3.49 21.85 22.00
CA ASN A 47 2.48 21.07 21.26
C ASN A 47 2.57 21.22 19.74
N ALA A 48 3.35 22.19 19.23
CA ALA A 48 3.51 22.39 17.78
C ALA A 48 4.64 21.52 17.20
N GLU A 49 5.68 21.22 17.99
CA GLU A 49 6.76 20.31 17.60
C GLU A 49 6.31 18.84 17.56
N GLU A 50 5.47 18.40 18.51
CA GLU A 50 4.95 17.02 18.56
C GLU A 50 3.84 16.76 17.52
N ALA A 51 3.06 17.80 17.17
CA ALA A 51 2.10 17.76 16.06
C ALA A 51 2.79 17.85 14.69
N ALA A 52 3.90 18.59 14.56
CA ALA A 52 4.69 18.64 13.33
C ALA A 52 5.45 17.33 13.04
N ALA A 53 5.72 16.52 14.07
CA ALA A 53 6.38 15.21 13.92
C ALA A 53 5.46 14.12 13.32
N ASN A 54 4.14 14.33 13.27
CA ASN A 54 3.15 13.36 12.80
C ASN A 54 2.23 13.94 11.71
N ALA A 55 2.69 14.91 10.93
CA ALA A 55 1.92 15.44 9.80
C ALA A 55 2.17 14.59 8.53
N VAL A 56 1.10 14.23 7.82
CA VAL A 56 1.16 13.48 6.55
C VAL A 56 0.51 14.31 5.45
N THR A 57 1.11 14.35 4.26
CA THR A 57 0.46 14.89 3.06
C THR A 57 0.03 13.73 2.18
N VAL A 58 -1.21 13.78 1.68
CA VAL A 58 -1.78 12.79 0.77
C VAL A 58 -2.20 13.48 -0.51
N ALA A 59 -1.55 13.14 -1.62
CA ALA A 59 -1.90 13.62 -2.94
C ALA A 59 -2.97 12.73 -3.58
N LEU A 60 -4.06 13.35 -4.03
CA LEU A 60 -5.11 12.66 -4.78
C LEU A 60 -4.85 12.83 -6.28
N ASP A 61 -4.78 11.73 -7.03
CA ASP A 61 -4.42 11.75 -8.46
C ASP A 61 -5.57 11.29 -9.36
N PRO A 62 -6.41 12.22 -9.86
CA PRO A 62 -7.52 11.87 -10.75
C PRO A 62 -7.06 11.51 -12.17
N SER A 63 -5.75 11.49 -12.47
CA SER A 63 -5.23 11.10 -13.79
C SER A 63 -5.08 9.59 -13.99
N TYR A 64 -5.28 8.81 -12.91
CA TYR A 64 -5.30 7.36 -12.89
C TYR A 64 -6.57 6.87 -12.20
N GLN A 65 -7.61 6.62 -13.00
CA GLN A 65 -8.96 6.26 -12.56
C GLN A 65 -9.21 4.78 -12.83
N GLN A 66 -9.63 4.02 -11.82
CA GLN A 66 -10.10 2.67 -12.02
C GLN A 66 -11.38 2.65 -12.88
N ALA A 67 -11.81 1.46 -13.29
CA ALA A 67 -13.12 1.31 -13.92
C ALA A 67 -14.24 1.83 -12.99
N GLU A 68 -15.41 2.05 -13.57
CA GLU A 68 -16.59 2.44 -12.79
C GLU A 68 -16.82 1.40 -11.68
N PHE A 69 -16.94 1.87 -10.45
CA PHE A 69 -17.13 1.01 -9.29
C PHE A 69 -18.58 0.50 -9.29
N GLU A 70 -18.76 -0.80 -9.29
CA GLU A 70 -20.06 -1.49 -9.32
C GLU A 70 -20.70 -1.53 -7.94
N GLY A 71 -19.89 -1.54 -6.88
CA GLY A 71 -20.36 -1.32 -5.52
C GLY A 71 -19.89 -2.34 -4.48
N TRP A 72 -20.73 -2.51 -3.47
CA TRP A 72 -20.43 -3.24 -2.23
C TRP A 72 -21.41 -4.39 -2.03
N GLY A 73 -20.90 -5.55 -1.63
CA GLY A 73 -21.74 -6.75 -1.55
C GLY A 73 -21.60 -7.59 -0.31
N THR A 74 -22.44 -8.62 -0.26
CA THR A 74 -22.24 -9.78 0.61
C THR A 74 -22.75 -11.07 -0.03
N SER A 75 -22.21 -12.21 0.39
CA SER A 75 -22.83 -13.50 0.11
C SER A 75 -24.03 -13.74 1.03
N LEU A 76 -25.24 -13.92 0.46
CA LEU A 76 -26.43 -14.43 1.14
C LEU A 76 -26.26 -15.92 1.41
N VAL A 77 -25.22 -16.26 2.18
CA VAL A 77 -24.82 -17.61 2.54
C VAL A 77 -25.45 -17.96 3.89
N TRP A 78 -24.82 -18.83 4.66
CA TRP A 78 -25.24 -19.37 5.96
C TRP A 78 -26.02 -18.42 6.87
N PHE A 79 -25.64 -17.15 7.03
CA PHE A 79 -26.44 -16.21 7.82
C PHE A 79 -27.86 -16.04 7.27
N ALA A 80 -28.04 -15.97 5.95
CA ALA A 80 -29.32 -15.81 5.30
C ALA A 80 -30.19 -17.06 5.49
N ASN A 81 -29.57 -18.24 5.37
CA ASN A 81 -30.22 -19.51 5.70
C ASN A 81 -30.63 -19.60 7.18
N ALA A 82 -29.79 -19.12 8.10
CA ALA A 82 -30.08 -19.13 9.54
C ALA A 82 -31.22 -18.16 9.92
N THR A 83 -31.14 -16.93 9.43
CA THR A 83 -31.94 -15.79 9.90
C THR A 83 -33.21 -15.56 9.09
N GLY A 84 -33.31 -16.08 7.86
CA GLY A 84 -34.49 -15.90 7.03
C GLY A 84 -35.78 -16.45 7.65
N GLY A 85 -35.66 -17.43 8.57
CA GLY A 85 -36.77 -18.01 9.34
C GLY A 85 -37.11 -17.27 10.63
N TYR A 86 -36.43 -16.19 10.98
CA TYR A 86 -36.66 -15.46 12.24
C TYR A 86 -37.95 -14.64 12.24
N PRO A 87 -38.44 -14.22 13.42
CA PRO A 87 -39.55 -13.27 13.52
C PRO A 87 -39.33 -12.02 12.67
N ASP A 88 -40.40 -11.52 12.03
CA ASP A 88 -40.35 -10.37 11.12
C ASP A 88 -39.59 -9.17 11.67
N GLU A 89 -39.76 -8.85 12.96
CA GLU A 89 -39.06 -7.75 13.61
C GLU A 89 -37.53 -7.90 13.52
N ILE A 90 -37.00 -9.11 13.74
CA ILE A 90 -35.56 -9.37 13.79
C ILE A 90 -34.99 -9.44 12.37
N ARG A 91 -35.60 -10.22 11.48
CA ARG A 91 -35.07 -10.41 10.13
C ARG A 91 -35.14 -9.13 9.28
N ASN A 92 -36.18 -8.29 9.46
CA ASN A 92 -36.23 -6.99 8.78
C ASN A 92 -35.17 -6.02 9.32
N GLU A 93 -34.92 -5.98 10.63
CA GLU A 93 -33.84 -5.16 11.21
C GLU A 93 -32.48 -5.59 10.65
N LEU A 94 -32.22 -6.90 10.58
CA LEU A 94 -30.99 -7.42 9.97
C LEU A 94 -30.87 -7.02 8.49
N ALA A 95 -31.96 -7.09 7.72
CA ALA A 95 -31.96 -6.66 6.33
C ALA A 95 -31.71 -5.15 6.17
N ASP A 96 -32.32 -4.32 7.02
CA ASP A 96 -32.10 -2.87 7.04
C ASP A 96 -30.65 -2.53 7.44
N MET A 97 -30.05 -3.29 8.36
CA MET A 97 -28.64 -3.09 8.73
C MET A 97 -27.67 -3.47 7.62
N VAL A 98 -28.00 -4.42 6.75
CA VAL A 98 -27.11 -4.88 5.67
C VAL A 98 -27.34 -4.09 4.38
N PHE A 99 -28.57 -3.93 3.93
CA PHE A 99 -28.90 -3.33 2.62
C PHE A 99 -29.58 -1.96 2.72
N GLY A 100 -30.06 -1.55 3.89
CA GLY A 100 -30.74 -0.25 4.03
C GLY A 100 -29.78 0.95 3.99
N ASP A 101 -30.30 2.11 3.59
CA ASP A 101 -29.57 3.38 3.44
C ASP A 101 -28.77 3.79 4.70
N GLU A 102 -29.29 3.49 5.90
CA GLU A 102 -28.65 3.81 7.18
C GLU A 102 -27.76 2.66 7.72
N GLY A 103 -27.80 1.50 7.04
CA GLY A 103 -27.01 0.31 7.32
C GLY A 103 -25.69 0.31 6.56
N LEU A 104 -25.21 -0.87 6.17
CA LEU A 104 -24.03 -1.00 5.32
C LEU A 104 -24.27 -0.52 3.88
N ASN A 105 -25.52 -0.28 3.47
CA ASN A 105 -25.87 0.25 2.14
C ASN A 105 -25.27 -0.57 1.00
N LEU A 106 -25.35 -1.90 1.11
CA LEU A 106 -24.86 -2.82 0.07
C LEU A 106 -25.83 -2.84 -1.12
N ASN A 107 -25.29 -3.00 -2.34
CA ASN A 107 -26.06 -3.10 -3.58
C ASN A 107 -25.76 -4.37 -4.38
N ILE A 108 -24.92 -5.27 -3.86
CA ILE A 108 -24.56 -6.54 -4.49
C ILE A 108 -24.93 -7.69 -3.55
N ALA A 109 -25.57 -8.74 -4.09
CA ALA A 109 -25.90 -9.94 -3.33
C ALA A 109 -25.49 -11.21 -4.08
N ARG A 110 -24.68 -12.07 -3.44
CA ARG A 110 -24.31 -13.39 -3.97
C ARG A 110 -25.23 -14.46 -3.37
N TYR A 111 -26.09 -15.09 -4.16
CA TYR A 111 -27.03 -16.13 -3.71
C TYR A 111 -26.37 -17.52 -3.75
N ASN A 112 -26.28 -18.20 -2.60
CA ASN A 112 -25.67 -19.52 -2.50
C ASN A 112 -26.67 -20.63 -2.89
N ILE A 113 -26.48 -21.26 -4.04
CA ILE A 113 -27.20 -22.46 -4.45
C ILE A 113 -26.68 -23.65 -3.66
N GLY A 114 -27.49 -24.14 -2.71
CA GLY A 114 -27.09 -25.20 -1.80
C GLY A 114 -26.82 -26.54 -2.48
N GLY A 115 -25.78 -27.25 -2.04
CA GLY A 115 -25.55 -28.64 -2.42
C GLY A 115 -26.51 -29.58 -1.67
N GLY A 116 -26.72 -29.33 -0.37
CA GLY A 116 -27.59 -30.12 0.49
C GLY A 116 -27.01 -31.49 0.87
N ASN A 117 -27.05 -31.81 2.16
CA ASN A 117 -26.63 -33.12 2.68
C ASN A 117 -27.52 -34.25 2.17
N ALA A 118 -26.94 -35.45 2.07
CA ALA A 118 -27.74 -36.65 1.79
C ALA A 118 -28.80 -36.89 2.88
N PRO A 119 -29.96 -37.50 2.55
CA PRO A 119 -31.07 -37.64 3.50
C PRO A 119 -30.75 -38.36 4.82
N ASN A 120 -29.72 -39.20 4.83
CA ASN A 120 -29.29 -39.96 6.00
C ASN A 120 -28.16 -39.30 6.81
N ILE A 121 -27.72 -38.08 6.45
CA ILE A 121 -26.63 -37.37 7.10
C ILE A 121 -27.17 -36.20 7.92
N ASP A 122 -26.76 -36.13 9.18
CA ASP A 122 -27.19 -35.08 10.10
C ASP A 122 -26.42 -33.77 9.84
N ASN A 123 -27.08 -32.62 10.04
CA ASN A 123 -26.43 -31.31 9.85
C ASN A 123 -25.56 -30.86 11.04
N GLU A 124 -25.52 -31.62 12.14
CA GLU A 124 -24.90 -31.20 13.41
C GLU A 124 -23.37 -30.97 13.33
N TYR A 125 -22.69 -31.53 12.32
CA TYR A 125 -21.25 -31.38 12.15
C TYR A 125 -20.85 -30.05 11.48
N LEU A 126 -21.81 -29.37 10.86
CA LEU A 126 -21.63 -28.06 10.22
C LEU A 126 -21.71 -26.97 11.29
N ARG A 127 -20.98 -25.86 11.10
CA ARG A 127 -21.00 -24.75 12.05
C ARG A 127 -22.38 -24.08 12.09
N GLY A 128 -22.67 -23.36 13.18
CA GLY A 128 -23.92 -22.61 13.35
C GLY A 128 -24.19 -21.72 12.14
N GLY A 129 -25.43 -21.75 11.63
CA GLY A 129 -25.86 -21.07 10.41
C GLY A 129 -25.40 -21.73 9.11
N ALA A 130 -24.24 -22.41 9.10
CA ALA A 130 -23.76 -23.18 7.95
C ALA A 130 -24.38 -24.57 7.82
N SER A 131 -25.47 -24.86 8.55
CA SER A 131 -26.31 -26.02 8.28
C SER A 131 -26.48 -26.16 6.78
N ALA A 132 -26.34 -27.39 6.26
CA ALA A 132 -26.26 -27.63 4.81
C ALA A 132 -27.36 -26.85 4.11
N VAL A 133 -26.95 -25.97 3.20
CA VAL A 133 -27.89 -25.07 2.55
C VAL A 133 -28.79 -25.97 1.70
N PRO A 134 -30.13 -25.88 1.85
CA PRO A 134 -31.02 -26.86 1.24
C PRO A 134 -30.81 -26.95 -0.27
N GLY A 135 -30.53 -28.15 -0.78
CA GLY A 135 -30.47 -28.41 -2.21
C GLY A 135 -31.86 -28.43 -2.83
N TRP A 136 -31.95 -28.04 -4.10
CA TRP A 136 -33.19 -27.95 -4.88
C TRP A 136 -33.64 -29.29 -5.45
N TRP A 137 -33.37 -30.39 -4.75
CA TRP A 137 -33.65 -31.75 -5.19
C TRP A 137 -34.54 -32.49 -4.18
N ALA A 138 -35.28 -33.49 -4.67
CA ALA A 138 -36.21 -34.31 -3.89
C ALA A 138 -35.82 -35.79 -4.01
N ALA A 139 -35.01 -36.27 -3.06
CA ALA A 139 -34.55 -37.65 -3.07
C ALA A 139 -35.71 -38.63 -2.77
N PRO A 140 -35.82 -39.75 -3.50
CA PRO A 140 -36.74 -40.83 -3.16
C PRO A 140 -36.55 -41.36 -1.74
N GLU A 141 -37.62 -41.89 -1.14
CA GLU A 141 -37.54 -42.49 0.20
C GLU A 141 -36.52 -43.64 0.23
N GLY A 142 -35.57 -43.56 1.17
CA GLY A 142 -34.53 -44.57 1.36
C GLY A 142 -33.20 -44.28 0.65
N THR A 143 -33.10 -43.21 -0.13
CA THR A 143 -31.85 -42.74 -0.74
C THR A 143 -30.86 -42.30 0.35
N THR A 144 -29.59 -42.65 0.14
CA THR A 144 -28.48 -42.38 1.08
C THR A 144 -27.30 -41.68 0.38
N HIS A 145 -26.28 -41.31 1.15
CA HIS A 145 -25.01 -40.76 0.67
C HIS A 145 -24.24 -41.70 -0.30
N GLU A 146 -24.52 -43.00 -0.30
CA GLU A 146 -23.92 -43.97 -1.22
C GLU A 146 -24.60 -43.95 -2.61
N ASP A 147 -25.84 -43.46 -2.69
CA ASP A 147 -26.65 -43.45 -3.90
C ASP A 147 -26.41 -42.16 -4.68
N LYS A 148 -25.74 -42.27 -5.84
CA LYS A 148 -25.23 -41.11 -6.61
C LYS A 148 -25.82 -40.92 -8.01
N ASP A 149 -26.49 -41.93 -8.54
CA ASP A 149 -27.04 -41.94 -9.91
C ASP A 149 -28.57 -41.95 -9.92
N TRP A 150 -29.21 -41.46 -8.85
CA TRP A 150 -30.68 -41.47 -8.71
C TRP A 150 -31.33 -40.22 -9.29
N TRP A 151 -30.61 -39.09 -9.32
CA TRP A 151 -31.14 -37.81 -9.76
C TRP A 151 -31.20 -37.78 -11.29
N ASP A 152 -32.23 -37.13 -11.82
CA ASP A 152 -32.51 -37.02 -13.25
C ASP A 152 -33.14 -35.65 -13.47
N PRO A 153 -32.43 -34.71 -14.13
CA PRO A 153 -32.94 -33.35 -14.32
C PRO A 153 -34.23 -33.30 -15.14
N GLU A 154 -34.49 -34.30 -16.00
CA GLU A 154 -35.72 -34.37 -16.80
C GLU A 154 -36.94 -34.86 -15.99
N ASN A 155 -36.72 -35.39 -14.79
CA ASN A 155 -37.79 -35.86 -13.92
C ASN A 155 -38.25 -34.76 -12.94
N PRO A 156 -39.45 -34.17 -13.11
CA PRO A 156 -39.93 -33.12 -12.21
C PRO A 156 -40.10 -33.57 -10.76
N ASP A 157 -40.28 -34.87 -10.49
CA ASP A 157 -40.41 -35.40 -9.13
C ASP A 157 -39.05 -35.43 -8.39
N HIS A 158 -37.92 -35.22 -9.09
CA HIS A 158 -36.59 -35.15 -8.50
C HIS A 158 -36.18 -33.74 -8.08
N TRP A 159 -37.02 -32.74 -8.34
CA TRP A 159 -36.79 -31.34 -7.95
C TRP A 159 -37.62 -30.96 -6.73
N ASN A 160 -37.03 -30.16 -5.83
CA ASN A 160 -37.75 -29.54 -4.72
C ASN A 160 -37.79 -28.02 -4.89
N TRP A 161 -38.81 -27.52 -5.58
CA TRP A 161 -38.98 -26.09 -5.83
C TRP A 161 -39.43 -25.28 -4.61
N ASP A 162 -39.75 -25.94 -3.48
CA ASP A 162 -40.04 -25.29 -2.20
C ASP A 162 -38.78 -25.16 -1.32
N ALA A 163 -37.62 -25.65 -1.79
CA ALA A 163 -36.35 -25.59 -1.07
C ALA A 163 -35.94 -24.16 -0.69
N ASP A 164 -35.02 -24.07 0.27
CA ASP A 164 -34.30 -22.84 0.61
C ASP A 164 -35.18 -21.62 0.92
N ALA A 165 -36.30 -21.84 1.61
CA ALA A 165 -37.25 -20.77 1.94
C ALA A 165 -36.63 -19.59 2.70
N ASN A 166 -35.53 -19.81 3.43
CA ASN A 166 -34.89 -18.78 4.26
C ASN A 166 -34.04 -17.80 3.43
N GLN A 167 -33.18 -18.27 2.52
CA GLN A 167 -32.44 -17.35 1.64
C GLN A 167 -33.38 -16.70 0.62
N ARG A 168 -34.44 -17.39 0.17
CA ARG A 168 -35.48 -16.80 -0.70
C ARG A 168 -36.23 -15.65 -0.05
N TRP A 169 -36.45 -15.71 1.28
CA TRP A 169 -36.99 -14.56 2.00
C TRP A 169 -36.07 -13.34 1.90
N TRP A 170 -34.76 -13.54 2.02
CA TRP A 170 -33.78 -12.47 1.85
C TRP A 170 -33.83 -11.89 0.45
N ILE A 171 -33.86 -12.74 -0.60
CA ILE A 171 -34.01 -12.28 -1.99
C ILE A 171 -35.22 -11.36 -2.14
N ASP A 172 -36.41 -11.80 -1.70
CA ASP A 172 -37.62 -10.99 -1.82
C ASP A 172 -37.56 -9.69 -1.02
N ARG A 173 -36.81 -9.67 0.09
CA ARG A 173 -36.68 -8.50 0.94
C ARG A 173 -35.75 -7.44 0.36
N VAL A 174 -34.68 -7.84 -0.32
CA VAL A 174 -33.58 -6.93 -0.71
C VAL A 174 -33.52 -6.65 -2.23
N LYS A 175 -34.35 -7.29 -3.05
CA LYS A 175 -34.32 -7.14 -4.52
C LYS A 175 -34.52 -5.73 -5.08
N GLU A 176 -35.05 -4.80 -4.30
CA GLU A 176 -35.15 -3.39 -4.71
C GLU A 176 -33.91 -2.57 -4.29
N ASP A 177 -33.10 -3.10 -3.37
CA ASP A 177 -31.86 -2.50 -2.86
C ASP A 177 -30.63 -3.03 -3.64
N VAL A 178 -30.73 -4.25 -4.19
CA VAL A 178 -29.65 -4.91 -4.95
C VAL A 178 -29.71 -4.58 -6.44
N THR A 179 -28.60 -4.09 -6.99
CA THR A 179 -28.41 -3.83 -8.42
C THR A 179 -27.66 -4.93 -9.15
N HIS A 180 -26.83 -5.71 -8.43
CA HIS A 180 -26.09 -6.84 -9.00
C HIS A 180 -26.32 -8.13 -8.23
N TRP A 181 -26.70 -9.18 -8.96
CA TRP A 181 -26.92 -10.51 -8.40
C TRP A 181 -25.92 -11.50 -8.99
N GLU A 182 -25.17 -12.17 -8.14
CA GLU A 182 -24.37 -13.33 -8.52
C GLU A 182 -24.99 -14.59 -7.92
N ALA A 183 -25.11 -15.67 -8.69
CA ALA A 183 -25.35 -16.99 -8.11
C ALA A 183 -23.99 -17.66 -7.84
N PHE A 184 -23.86 -18.40 -6.74
CA PHE A 184 -22.65 -19.18 -6.51
C PHE A 184 -22.93 -20.49 -5.78
N ALA A 185 -21.96 -21.41 -5.78
CA ALA A 185 -22.06 -22.68 -5.06
C ALA A 185 -20.80 -22.99 -4.25
N ASN A 186 -20.99 -23.28 -2.96
CA ASN A 186 -19.91 -23.82 -2.11
C ASN A 186 -19.57 -25.28 -2.45
N SER A 187 -20.55 -26.06 -2.90
CA SER A 187 -20.41 -27.47 -3.23
C SER A 187 -21.51 -27.88 -4.21
N PRO A 188 -21.25 -28.81 -5.15
CA PRO A 188 -22.35 -29.41 -5.90
C PRO A 188 -23.22 -30.27 -4.97
N PRO A 189 -24.42 -30.68 -5.42
CA PRO A 189 -25.22 -31.69 -4.74
C PRO A 189 -24.40 -32.92 -4.31
N TYR A 190 -24.70 -33.47 -3.13
CA TYR A 190 -23.88 -34.55 -2.54
C TYR A 190 -23.69 -35.76 -3.48
N PHE A 191 -24.68 -36.06 -4.33
CA PHE A 191 -24.64 -37.17 -5.28
C PHE A 191 -23.72 -36.90 -6.50
N GLN A 192 -23.38 -35.64 -6.73
CA GLN A 192 -22.39 -35.21 -7.71
C GLN A 192 -20.99 -35.09 -7.09
N THR A 193 -20.83 -35.27 -5.78
CA THR A 193 -19.51 -35.34 -5.15
C THR A 193 -18.90 -36.73 -5.19
N VAL A 194 -17.57 -36.82 -5.24
CA VAL A 194 -16.83 -38.09 -5.17
C VAL A 194 -17.00 -38.76 -3.82
N SER A 195 -17.14 -38.00 -2.73
CA SER A 195 -17.29 -38.53 -1.38
C SER A 195 -18.73 -38.92 -1.01
N GLY A 196 -19.75 -38.30 -1.63
CA GLY A 196 -21.14 -38.41 -1.18
C GLY A 196 -21.50 -37.42 -0.05
N TYR A 197 -20.59 -36.49 0.28
CA TYR A 197 -20.74 -35.47 1.30
C TYR A 197 -20.45 -34.09 0.71
N VAL A 198 -21.19 -33.08 1.15
CA VAL A 198 -21.05 -31.69 0.64
C VAL A 198 -19.88 -30.93 1.26
N SER A 199 -19.29 -31.42 2.35
CA SER A 199 -18.15 -30.80 3.04
C SER A 199 -16.78 -31.14 2.45
N GLY A 200 -16.75 -31.90 1.35
CA GLY A 200 -15.53 -32.25 0.63
C GLY A 200 -15.10 -33.70 0.80
N GLY A 201 -13.83 -33.96 0.47
CA GLY A 201 -13.28 -35.30 0.31
C GLY A 201 -12.77 -35.94 1.58
N PHE A 202 -12.43 -37.23 1.52
CA PHE A 202 -11.66 -37.86 2.60
C PHE A 202 -10.16 -37.52 2.52
N ASP A 203 -9.70 -37.05 1.37
CA ASP A 203 -8.42 -36.36 1.17
C ASP A 203 -8.74 -35.00 0.53
N ALA A 204 -8.46 -33.92 1.26
CA ALA A 204 -8.78 -32.57 0.85
C ALA A 204 -7.92 -32.05 -0.32
N ASN A 205 -6.96 -32.84 -0.81
CA ASN A 205 -6.16 -32.51 -2.00
C ASN A 205 -6.64 -33.25 -3.27
N GLN A 206 -7.73 -34.01 -3.19
CA GLN A 206 -8.27 -34.77 -4.32
C GLN A 206 -9.54 -34.08 -4.82
N ASP A 207 -9.68 -34.04 -6.14
CA ASP A 207 -10.88 -33.56 -6.83
C ASP A 207 -12.15 -34.18 -6.24
N GLN A 208 -13.12 -33.34 -5.92
CA GLN A 208 -14.36 -33.73 -5.25
C GLN A 208 -15.61 -33.66 -6.11
N ILE A 209 -15.52 -33.12 -7.31
CA ILE A 209 -16.62 -33.14 -8.27
C ILE A 209 -16.44 -34.32 -9.20
N ARG A 210 -17.50 -35.10 -9.38
CA ARG A 210 -17.51 -36.21 -10.33
C ARG A 210 -17.40 -35.68 -11.76
N ALA A 211 -16.31 -36.01 -12.43
CA ALA A 211 -16.09 -35.61 -13.83
C ALA A 211 -17.20 -36.10 -14.79
N ASP A 212 -17.88 -37.20 -14.45
CA ASP A 212 -18.99 -37.76 -15.25
C ASP A 212 -20.35 -37.10 -14.98
N SER A 213 -20.44 -36.17 -14.01
CA SER A 213 -21.68 -35.44 -13.68
C SER A 213 -21.54 -33.92 -13.80
N VAL A 214 -20.48 -33.42 -14.45
CA VAL A 214 -20.23 -31.98 -14.59
C VAL A 214 -21.33 -31.30 -15.41
N ASP A 215 -21.79 -31.93 -16.49
CA ASP A 215 -22.91 -31.41 -17.31
C ASP A 215 -24.21 -31.34 -16.50
N GLU A 216 -24.47 -32.36 -15.67
CA GLU A 216 -25.63 -32.38 -14.76
C GLU A 216 -25.53 -31.30 -13.66
N PHE A 217 -24.32 -30.96 -13.22
CA PHE A 217 -24.12 -29.86 -12.27
C PHE A 217 -24.40 -28.50 -12.93
N ALA A 218 -23.96 -28.30 -14.18
CA ALA A 218 -24.32 -27.11 -14.96
C ALA A 218 -25.85 -26.99 -15.16
N VAL A 219 -26.54 -28.09 -15.46
CA VAL A 219 -28.01 -28.14 -15.51
C VAL A 219 -28.62 -27.77 -14.15
N TYR A 220 -28.09 -28.30 -13.05
CA TYR A 220 -28.58 -27.99 -11.71
C TYR A 220 -28.51 -26.50 -11.40
N LEU A 221 -27.36 -25.85 -11.62
CA LEU A 221 -27.19 -24.41 -11.37
C LEU A 221 -28.15 -23.57 -12.23
N THR A 222 -28.18 -23.82 -13.53
CA THR A 222 -28.97 -23.02 -14.48
C THR A 222 -30.48 -23.14 -14.26
N GLU A 223 -31.02 -24.34 -14.03
CA GLU A 223 -32.47 -24.51 -13.77
C GLU A 223 -32.89 -23.87 -12.43
N VAL A 224 -32.03 -23.91 -11.40
CA VAL A 224 -32.29 -23.22 -10.14
C VAL A 224 -32.29 -21.71 -10.33
N MET A 225 -31.32 -21.17 -11.07
CA MET A 225 -31.27 -19.74 -11.39
C MET A 225 -32.52 -19.30 -12.15
N GLU A 226 -32.90 -19.99 -13.22
CA GLU A 226 -34.12 -19.69 -14.00
C GLU A 226 -35.36 -19.70 -13.12
N ARG A 227 -35.45 -20.68 -12.20
CA ARG A 227 -36.55 -20.76 -11.24
C ARG A 227 -36.58 -19.54 -10.31
N VAL A 228 -35.42 -19.17 -9.75
CA VAL A 228 -35.31 -18.06 -8.81
C VAL A 228 -35.63 -16.73 -9.47
N GLU A 229 -35.10 -16.46 -10.68
CA GLU A 229 -35.45 -15.27 -11.45
C GLU A 229 -36.96 -15.19 -11.72
N ALA A 230 -37.57 -16.29 -12.18
CA ALA A 230 -38.97 -16.32 -12.52
C ALA A 230 -39.91 -16.14 -11.32
N GLU A 231 -39.54 -16.69 -10.15
CA GLU A 231 -40.37 -16.63 -8.94
C GLU A 231 -40.22 -15.31 -8.18
N HIS A 232 -38.99 -14.79 -8.08
CA HIS A 232 -38.69 -13.63 -7.25
C HIS A 232 -38.57 -12.32 -8.03
N GLY A 233 -38.46 -12.39 -9.37
CA GLY A 233 -38.40 -11.22 -10.24
C GLY A 233 -37.05 -10.50 -10.19
N ILE A 234 -35.96 -11.25 -9.96
CA ILE A 234 -34.58 -10.77 -10.04
C ILE A 234 -33.94 -11.24 -11.36
N ARG A 235 -32.71 -10.80 -11.63
CA ARG A 235 -31.86 -11.31 -12.71
C ARG A 235 -30.44 -11.47 -12.19
N PHE A 236 -29.84 -12.62 -12.44
CA PHE A 236 -28.43 -12.86 -12.17
C PHE A 236 -27.58 -12.26 -13.30
N ASP A 237 -26.59 -11.46 -12.92
CA ASP A 237 -25.58 -10.95 -13.86
C ASP A 237 -24.48 -12.00 -14.07
N THR A 238 -24.10 -12.70 -13.00
CA THR A 238 -23.03 -13.70 -13.03
C THR A 238 -23.38 -14.99 -12.29
N VAL A 239 -22.67 -16.07 -12.61
CA VAL A 239 -22.67 -17.32 -11.85
C VAL A 239 -21.25 -17.85 -11.63
N ASP A 240 -20.88 -18.04 -10.36
CA ASP A 240 -19.63 -18.66 -9.94
C ASP A 240 -19.87 -20.10 -9.47
N PRO A 241 -19.52 -21.13 -10.27
CA PRO A 241 -19.86 -22.50 -9.92
C PRO A 241 -19.06 -23.06 -8.74
N LEU A 242 -17.99 -22.38 -8.29
CA LEU A 242 -16.99 -22.97 -7.39
C LEU A 242 -16.44 -21.95 -6.38
N ASN A 243 -16.64 -22.21 -5.09
CA ASN A 243 -16.01 -21.42 -4.02
C ASN A 243 -14.66 -22.02 -3.58
N GLU A 244 -13.59 -21.22 -3.60
CA GLU A 244 -12.24 -21.58 -3.13
C GLU A 244 -11.72 -22.95 -3.62
N PRO A 245 -11.81 -23.25 -4.93
CA PRO A 245 -11.74 -24.61 -5.43
C PRO A 245 -10.37 -25.28 -5.27
N ASN A 246 -9.24 -24.58 -5.45
CA ASN A 246 -7.90 -25.20 -5.42
C ASN A 246 -7.21 -25.11 -4.04
N THR A 247 -7.99 -25.26 -2.97
CA THR A 247 -7.50 -25.31 -1.59
C THR A 247 -7.50 -26.71 -1.00
N ASN A 248 -6.62 -26.95 -0.03
CA ASN A 248 -6.37 -28.28 0.51
C ASN A 248 -7.06 -28.54 1.87
N TYR A 249 -8.15 -27.85 2.17
CA TYR A 249 -8.85 -27.96 3.46
C TYR A 249 -10.33 -28.33 3.35
N TRP A 250 -10.89 -28.47 2.14
CA TRP A 250 -12.22 -29.05 1.94
C TRP A 250 -12.22 -30.55 2.18
N GLY A 251 -12.53 -30.94 3.42
CA GLY A 251 -12.47 -32.33 3.85
C GLY A 251 -13.60 -32.76 4.78
N THR A 252 -14.05 -33.99 4.61
CA THR A 252 -15.02 -34.67 5.46
C THR A 252 -14.31 -35.62 6.42
N GLN A 253 -14.54 -35.45 7.73
CA GLN A 253 -14.07 -36.38 8.75
C GLN A 253 -15.25 -37.20 9.26
N LEU A 254 -15.15 -38.53 9.21
CA LEU A 254 -16.20 -39.42 9.68
C LEU A 254 -16.04 -39.78 11.17
N GLY A 255 -17.18 -39.97 11.83
CA GLY A 255 -17.28 -40.46 13.19
C GLY A 255 -17.05 -41.98 13.29
N PRO A 256 -17.17 -42.54 14.52
CA PRO A 256 -16.92 -43.96 14.78
C PRO A 256 -17.87 -44.93 14.06
N ASP A 257 -19.04 -44.46 13.61
CA ASP A 257 -20.00 -45.25 12.85
C ASP A 257 -19.63 -45.39 11.37
N GLY A 258 -18.65 -44.60 10.89
CA GLY A 258 -18.22 -44.57 9.51
C GLY A 258 -19.23 -43.95 8.54
N VAL A 259 -20.25 -43.23 9.05
CA VAL A 259 -21.31 -42.61 8.23
C VAL A 259 -21.53 -41.16 8.63
N GLN A 260 -21.74 -40.85 9.92
CA GLN A 260 -21.99 -39.47 10.33
C GLN A 260 -20.68 -38.68 10.37
N PRO A 261 -20.59 -37.52 9.69
CA PRO A 261 -19.42 -36.68 9.80
C PRO A 261 -19.29 -36.05 11.20
N THR A 262 -18.06 -35.72 11.58
CA THR A 262 -17.70 -35.00 12.80
C THR A 262 -16.81 -33.78 12.51
N GLY A 263 -16.48 -33.51 11.25
CA GLY A 263 -15.59 -32.44 10.81
C GLY A 263 -15.81 -32.06 9.33
N GLY A 264 -15.19 -30.97 8.90
CA GLY A 264 -15.45 -30.28 7.62
C GLY A 264 -16.17 -28.94 7.82
N ARG A 265 -17.10 -28.89 8.78
CA ARG A 265 -17.76 -27.70 9.35
C ARG A 265 -18.52 -26.78 8.37
N GLN A 266 -18.38 -26.91 7.06
CA GLN A 266 -19.14 -26.20 6.04
C GLN A 266 -19.16 -26.98 4.72
N GLU A 267 -20.00 -26.54 3.77
CA GLU A 267 -19.96 -27.01 2.39
C GLU A 267 -18.67 -26.53 1.69
N GLY A 268 -18.11 -27.35 0.82
CA GLY A 268 -16.86 -27.09 0.12
C GLY A 268 -16.47 -28.26 -0.78
N ALA A 269 -15.91 -27.98 -1.97
CA ALA A 269 -15.42 -29.02 -2.88
C ALA A 269 -14.07 -28.63 -3.49
N HIS A 270 -13.03 -29.44 -3.23
CA HIS A 270 -11.76 -29.27 -3.93
C HIS A 270 -11.94 -29.56 -5.42
N ALA A 271 -11.46 -28.66 -6.26
CA ALA A 271 -11.31 -28.84 -7.70
C ALA A 271 -9.99 -28.19 -8.15
N GLY A 272 -9.06 -29.02 -8.64
CA GLY A 272 -7.84 -28.53 -9.27
C GLY A 272 -8.12 -27.79 -10.60
N PRO A 273 -7.12 -27.09 -11.17
CA PRO A 273 -7.31 -26.26 -12.36
C PRO A 273 -7.89 -27.00 -13.56
N GLU A 274 -7.59 -28.29 -13.73
CA GLU A 274 -8.15 -29.11 -14.80
C GLU A 274 -9.64 -29.38 -14.62
N LEU A 275 -10.09 -29.68 -13.40
CA LEU A 275 -11.50 -29.92 -13.11
C LEU A 275 -12.32 -28.63 -13.13
N GLN A 276 -11.77 -27.52 -12.66
CA GLN A 276 -12.40 -26.20 -12.77
C GLN A 276 -12.78 -25.89 -14.22
N GLN A 277 -11.88 -26.14 -15.17
CA GLN A 277 -12.13 -25.91 -16.60
C GLN A 277 -13.26 -26.78 -17.15
N LEU A 278 -13.40 -28.02 -16.69
CA LEU A 278 -14.53 -28.87 -17.11
C LEU A 278 -15.85 -28.25 -16.65
N VAL A 279 -15.91 -27.77 -15.40
CA VAL A 279 -17.12 -27.14 -14.83
C VAL A 279 -17.44 -25.83 -15.55
N ILE A 280 -16.45 -24.97 -15.77
CA ILE A 280 -16.60 -23.69 -16.48
C ILE A 280 -17.14 -23.93 -17.90
N ASN A 281 -16.55 -24.88 -18.64
CA ASN A 281 -16.95 -25.13 -20.03
C ASN A 281 -18.36 -25.72 -20.13
N ALA A 282 -18.72 -26.65 -19.24
CA ALA A 282 -20.07 -27.20 -19.20
C ALA A 282 -21.12 -26.14 -18.80
N LEU A 283 -20.79 -25.28 -17.85
CA LEU A 283 -21.66 -24.18 -17.44
C LEU A 283 -21.86 -23.15 -18.56
N ALA A 284 -20.78 -22.75 -19.24
CA ALA A 284 -20.86 -21.83 -20.38
C ALA A 284 -21.70 -22.42 -21.53
N GLU A 285 -21.52 -23.71 -21.85
CA GLU A 285 -22.35 -24.40 -22.84
C GLU A 285 -23.82 -24.38 -22.41
N ARG A 286 -24.13 -24.72 -21.16
CA ARG A 286 -25.50 -24.75 -20.65
C ARG A 286 -26.14 -23.36 -20.63
N LEU A 287 -25.43 -22.31 -20.20
CA LEU A 287 -25.92 -20.93 -20.21
C LEU A 287 -26.28 -20.47 -21.62
N SER A 288 -25.48 -20.84 -22.62
CA SER A 288 -25.75 -20.49 -24.04
C SER A 288 -27.07 -21.07 -24.59
N GLU A 289 -27.63 -22.08 -23.91
CA GLU A 289 -28.90 -22.73 -24.24
C GLU A 289 -30.05 -22.35 -23.29
N SER A 290 -29.77 -21.56 -22.26
CA SER A 290 -30.74 -21.14 -21.22
C SER A 290 -31.47 -19.84 -21.58
N GLU A 291 -32.48 -19.46 -20.78
CA GLU A 291 -33.12 -18.14 -20.88
C GLU A 291 -32.42 -17.05 -20.03
N LEU A 292 -31.35 -17.40 -19.31
CA LEU A 292 -30.59 -16.50 -18.44
C LEU A 292 -29.73 -15.53 -19.26
N ASP A 293 -29.60 -14.30 -18.79
CA ASP A 293 -28.63 -13.31 -19.29
C ASP A 293 -27.27 -13.43 -18.57
N ALA A 294 -27.17 -14.29 -17.55
CA ALA A 294 -25.98 -14.46 -16.70
C ALA A 294 -24.76 -14.99 -17.47
N VAL A 295 -23.58 -14.52 -17.07
CA VAL A 295 -22.28 -14.99 -17.59
C VAL A 295 -21.48 -15.72 -16.51
N VAL A 296 -20.45 -16.46 -16.90
CA VAL A 296 -19.60 -17.18 -15.93
C VAL A 296 -18.63 -16.22 -15.27
N SER A 297 -18.64 -16.18 -13.94
CA SER A 297 -17.55 -15.66 -13.12
C SER A 297 -16.67 -16.82 -12.65
N ALA A 298 -15.35 -16.59 -12.60
CA ALA A 298 -14.41 -17.57 -12.09
C ALA A 298 -13.22 -16.85 -11.44
N MET A 299 -12.59 -17.37 -10.41
CA MET A 299 -12.62 -18.77 -9.95
C MET A 299 -12.77 -18.83 -8.43
N ASP A 300 -13.13 -17.71 -7.82
CA ASP A 300 -13.34 -17.54 -6.38
C ASP A 300 -12.21 -18.11 -5.52
N GLU A 301 -10.97 -17.98 -5.99
CA GLU A 301 -9.85 -18.57 -5.27
C GLU A 301 -9.58 -17.82 -3.97
N THR A 302 -9.32 -18.57 -2.89
CA THR A 302 -9.09 -18.08 -1.52
C THR A 302 -8.05 -16.97 -1.42
N ASN A 303 -7.09 -16.97 -2.34
CA ASN A 303 -5.97 -16.03 -2.33
C ASN A 303 -5.52 -15.69 -3.76
N PRO A 304 -4.99 -14.47 -4.00
CA PRO A 304 -4.53 -14.04 -5.32
C PRO A 304 -3.39 -14.90 -5.89
N GLY A 305 -2.50 -15.43 -5.06
CA GLY A 305 -1.45 -16.35 -5.53
C GLY A 305 -1.98 -17.66 -6.14
N THR A 306 -3.08 -18.20 -5.60
CA THR A 306 -3.73 -19.39 -6.17
C THR A 306 -4.51 -19.03 -7.43
N PHE A 307 -5.21 -17.89 -7.42
CA PHE A 307 -5.84 -17.31 -8.61
C PHE A 307 -4.85 -17.22 -9.78
N VAL A 308 -3.67 -16.63 -9.55
CA VAL A 308 -2.61 -16.50 -10.57
C VAL A 308 -2.18 -17.88 -11.08
N ARG A 309 -1.94 -18.85 -10.20
CA ARG A 309 -1.55 -20.21 -10.59
C ARG A 309 -2.58 -20.85 -11.52
N ASN A 310 -3.85 -20.74 -11.18
CA ASN A 310 -4.93 -21.40 -11.91
C ASN A 310 -5.25 -20.71 -13.23
N TRP A 311 -5.35 -19.38 -13.25
CA TRP A 311 -5.60 -18.64 -14.49
C TRP A 311 -4.53 -18.94 -15.53
N ASN A 312 -3.27 -19.03 -15.10
CA ASN A 312 -2.15 -19.42 -15.97
C ASN A 312 -2.21 -20.89 -16.45
N ALA A 313 -2.92 -21.76 -15.76
CA ALA A 313 -3.14 -23.16 -16.17
C ALA A 313 -4.33 -23.33 -17.12
N TYR A 314 -5.27 -22.37 -17.18
CA TYR A 314 -6.42 -22.46 -18.07
C TYR A 314 -6.03 -22.39 -19.55
N THR A 315 -6.70 -23.19 -20.38
CA THR A 315 -6.60 -23.10 -21.84
C THR A 315 -7.24 -21.80 -22.35
N GLU A 316 -6.90 -21.41 -23.58
CA GLU A 316 -7.54 -20.26 -24.25
C GLU A 316 -9.06 -20.43 -24.36
N GLU A 317 -9.54 -21.66 -24.58
CA GLU A 317 -10.97 -21.99 -24.62
C GLU A 317 -11.66 -21.71 -23.28
N SER A 318 -11.11 -22.22 -22.17
CA SER A 318 -11.69 -22.00 -20.84
C SER A 318 -11.65 -20.54 -20.42
N ARG A 319 -10.57 -19.81 -20.75
CA ARG A 319 -10.49 -18.36 -20.48
C ARG A 319 -11.52 -17.57 -21.29
N ALA A 320 -11.83 -17.98 -22.51
CA ALA A 320 -12.84 -17.32 -23.35
C ALA A 320 -14.28 -17.55 -22.86
N ASN A 321 -14.49 -18.53 -21.97
CA ASN A 321 -15.78 -18.82 -21.35
C ASN A 321 -15.97 -18.07 -20.01
N VAL A 322 -15.03 -17.22 -19.59
CA VAL A 322 -15.10 -16.44 -18.34
C VAL A 322 -15.20 -14.96 -18.69
N ASP A 323 -16.25 -14.30 -18.21
CA ASP A 323 -16.52 -12.88 -18.48
C ASP A 323 -16.30 -11.98 -17.25
N GLN A 324 -16.14 -12.57 -16.06
CA GLN A 324 -15.76 -11.87 -14.82
C GLN A 324 -14.76 -12.68 -14.01
N LEU A 325 -13.80 -12.00 -13.40
CA LEU A 325 -12.81 -12.63 -12.52
C LEU A 325 -13.14 -12.37 -11.05
N ASN A 326 -13.15 -13.44 -10.26
CA ASN A 326 -13.42 -13.41 -8.82
C ASN A 326 -12.19 -13.90 -8.04
N VAL A 327 -11.84 -13.20 -6.95
CA VAL A 327 -10.73 -13.57 -6.05
C VAL A 327 -11.01 -13.13 -4.62
N HIS A 328 -10.62 -13.97 -3.67
CA HIS A 328 -10.66 -13.65 -2.23
C HIS A 328 -9.30 -13.15 -1.76
N THR A 329 -9.26 -12.49 -0.60
CA THR A 329 -8.00 -11.94 -0.07
C THR A 329 -7.61 -12.47 1.30
N TYR A 330 -8.13 -13.62 1.76
CA TYR A 330 -7.76 -14.18 3.08
C TYR A 330 -6.23 -14.22 3.33
N GLY A 331 -5.45 -14.38 2.26
CA GLY A 331 -4.04 -14.07 2.12
C GLY A 331 -3.82 -13.10 0.95
N THR A 332 -2.85 -12.21 1.10
CA THR A 332 -2.73 -10.99 0.27
C THR A 332 -1.60 -11.03 -0.75
N GLY A 333 -0.78 -12.09 -0.72
CA GLY A 333 0.33 -12.24 -1.66
C GLY A 333 -0.18 -12.28 -3.10
N GLN A 334 0.47 -11.52 -3.97
CA GLN A 334 0.20 -11.42 -5.41
C GLN A 334 -1.12 -10.73 -5.83
N ARG A 335 -1.72 -9.86 -5.00
CA ARG A 335 -2.88 -9.02 -5.42
C ARG A 335 -2.61 -8.28 -6.73
N THR A 336 -1.46 -7.61 -6.85
CA THR A 336 -1.11 -6.89 -8.09
C THR A 336 -0.95 -7.80 -9.30
N SER A 337 -0.55 -9.07 -9.12
CA SER A 337 -0.54 -10.04 -10.23
C SER A 337 -1.95 -10.40 -10.69
N ALA A 338 -2.90 -10.58 -9.77
CA ALA A 338 -4.30 -10.84 -10.12
C ALA A 338 -4.90 -9.65 -10.89
N ARG A 339 -4.67 -8.42 -10.41
CA ARG A 339 -4.99 -7.18 -11.13
C ARG A 339 -4.44 -7.17 -12.55
N ASP A 340 -3.14 -7.41 -12.70
CA ASP A 340 -2.47 -7.26 -13.99
C ASP A 340 -2.93 -8.32 -15.00
N LEU A 341 -3.26 -9.53 -14.53
CA LEU A 341 -3.87 -10.58 -15.36
C LEU A 341 -5.31 -10.22 -15.77
N ALA A 342 -6.13 -9.70 -14.86
CA ALA A 342 -7.49 -9.26 -15.18
C ALA A 342 -7.48 -8.11 -16.20
N LYS A 343 -6.61 -7.12 -15.97
CA LYS A 343 -6.40 -5.98 -16.87
C LYS A 343 -5.93 -6.42 -18.26
N ALA A 344 -5.02 -7.39 -18.31
CA ALA A 344 -4.57 -7.98 -19.58
C ALA A 344 -5.67 -8.75 -20.31
N ALA A 345 -6.51 -9.48 -19.57
CA ALA A 345 -7.67 -10.18 -20.12
C ALA A 345 -8.79 -9.21 -20.57
N GLY A 346 -8.79 -7.98 -20.06
CA GLY A 346 -9.84 -7.00 -20.32
C GLY A 346 -11.15 -7.34 -19.60
N LEU A 347 -11.06 -8.04 -18.47
CA LEU A 347 -12.20 -8.51 -17.68
C LEU A 347 -12.32 -7.73 -16.36
N PRO A 348 -13.54 -7.49 -15.85
CA PRO A 348 -13.75 -6.97 -14.50
C PRO A 348 -13.19 -7.95 -13.46
N LEU A 349 -12.70 -7.40 -12.34
CA LEU A 349 -12.17 -8.15 -11.22
C LEU A 349 -12.95 -7.77 -9.97
N TRP A 350 -13.59 -8.73 -9.33
CA TRP A 350 -14.22 -8.55 -8.03
C TRP A 350 -13.30 -9.09 -6.93
N MET A 351 -13.17 -8.32 -5.85
CA MET A 351 -12.82 -8.90 -4.55
C MET A 351 -14.12 -9.54 -4.02
N SER A 352 -14.30 -10.84 -4.26
CA SER A 352 -15.60 -11.50 -4.17
C SER A 352 -15.91 -12.09 -2.79
N GLU A 353 -14.90 -12.22 -1.91
CA GLU A 353 -15.11 -12.63 -0.52
C GLU A 353 -13.92 -12.26 0.37
N VAL A 354 -14.19 -11.52 1.44
CA VAL A 354 -13.31 -11.49 2.61
C VAL A 354 -14.08 -11.02 3.84
N GLU A 355 -13.63 -11.46 5.01
CA GLU A 355 -13.90 -10.85 6.31
C GLU A 355 -12.70 -11.15 7.22
N GLY A 356 -12.70 -10.67 8.47
CA GLY A 356 -11.60 -10.98 9.37
C GLY A 356 -11.80 -10.58 10.82
N SER A 357 -10.87 -11.04 11.66
CA SER A 357 -10.77 -10.70 13.08
C SER A 357 -9.35 -10.28 13.42
N TRP A 358 -9.18 -9.09 13.98
CA TRP A 358 -7.88 -8.50 14.36
C TRP A 358 -7.69 -8.43 15.88
N THR A 359 -8.67 -8.89 16.65
CA THR A 359 -8.57 -9.09 18.10
C THR A 359 -8.61 -10.57 18.46
N SER A 360 -8.11 -10.91 19.65
CA SER A 360 -8.31 -12.22 20.25
C SER A 360 -9.74 -12.33 20.79
N GLY A 361 -10.61 -12.97 20.01
CA GLY A 361 -12.03 -13.09 20.33
C GLY A 361 -12.83 -11.82 20.04
N GLN A 362 -14.08 -11.80 20.48
CA GLN A 362 -15.04 -10.74 20.19
C GLN A 362 -14.85 -9.51 21.09
N ASP A 363 -14.62 -8.36 20.46
CA ASP A 363 -14.64 -7.04 21.10
C ASP A 363 -15.54 -6.10 20.28
N TYR A 364 -16.56 -5.54 20.93
CA TYR A 364 -17.55 -4.66 20.29
C TYR A 364 -17.13 -3.19 20.29
N GLU A 365 -16.20 -2.78 21.15
CA GLU A 365 -15.84 -1.38 21.37
C GLU A 365 -14.44 -1.05 20.84
N SER A 366 -13.54 -2.02 20.78
CA SER A 366 -12.17 -1.80 20.26
C SER A 366 -12.16 -1.42 18.78
N MET A 367 -11.38 -0.39 18.45
CA MET A 367 -11.15 0.04 17.07
C MET A 367 -10.20 -0.89 16.29
N GLU A 368 -9.53 -1.85 16.93
CA GLU A 368 -8.56 -2.72 16.24
C GLU A 368 -9.21 -3.54 15.11
N ASN A 369 -10.42 -4.06 15.31
CA ASN A 369 -11.16 -4.74 14.24
C ASN A 369 -11.59 -3.76 13.14
N GLY A 370 -12.10 -2.58 13.50
CA GLY A 370 -12.50 -1.54 12.56
C GLY A 370 -11.34 -1.01 11.70
N ILE A 371 -10.19 -0.76 12.31
CA ILE A 371 -8.94 -0.38 11.62
C ILE A 371 -8.47 -1.54 10.73
N GLY A 372 -8.53 -2.77 11.23
CA GLY A 372 -8.13 -3.96 10.47
C GLY A 372 -8.92 -4.14 9.18
N ILE A 373 -10.25 -4.03 9.23
CA ILE A 373 -11.09 -4.13 8.03
C ILE A 373 -10.96 -2.90 7.12
N ALA A 374 -10.80 -1.70 7.67
CA ALA A 374 -10.61 -0.49 6.88
C ALA A 374 -9.29 -0.52 6.09
N SER A 375 -8.20 -0.98 6.72
CA SER A 375 -6.92 -1.23 6.04
C SER A 375 -7.07 -2.32 4.98
N ARG A 376 -7.83 -3.38 5.26
CA ARG A 376 -8.11 -4.45 4.29
C ARG A 376 -8.79 -3.93 3.03
N ILE A 377 -9.89 -3.19 3.19
CA ILE A 377 -10.62 -2.57 2.07
C ILE A 377 -9.71 -1.63 1.29
N THR A 378 -8.93 -0.80 2.01
CA THR A 378 -8.01 0.16 1.41
C THR A 378 -6.99 -0.53 0.50
N ASP A 379 -6.32 -1.57 1.01
CA ASP A 379 -5.31 -2.30 0.25
C ASP A 379 -5.94 -3.08 -0.92
N ASP A 380 -7.10 -3.71 -0.73
CA ASP A 380 -7.77 -4.47 -1.79
C ASP A 380 -8.16 -3.56 -2.96
N LEU A 381 -8.79 -2.41 -2.70
CA LEU A 381 -9.14 -1.45 -3.75
C LEU A 381 -7.91 -0.87 -4.45
N ARG A 382 -6.83 -0.58 -3.72
CA ARG A 382 -5.59 -0.02 -4.29
C ARG A 382 -4.81 -1.05 -5.12
N GLU A 383 -4.73 -2.30 -4.67
CA GLU A 383 -3.81 -3.31 -5.23
C GLU A 383 -4.48 -4.24 -6.23
N LEU A 384 -5.77 -4.58 -6.04
CA LEU A 384 -6.54 -5.38 -7.00
C LEU A 384 -7.13 -4.51 -8.11
N GLU A 385 -7.39 -3.22 -7.84
CA GLU A 385 -8.20 -2.36 -8.71
C GLU A 385 -9.54 -3.02 -9.06
N SER A 386 -10.20 -3.56 -8.03
CA SER A 386 -11.45 -4.31 -8.18
C SER A 386 -12.64 -3.37 -8.45
N THR A 387 -13.56 -3.80 -9.31
CA THR A 387 -14.80 -3.05 -9.59
C THR A 387 -15.88 -3.28 -8.54
N ALA A 388 -15.77 -4.34 -7.74
CA ALA A 388 -16.63 -4.57 -6.58
C ALA A 388 -15.85 -5.16 -5.40
N TRP A 389 -16.35 -4.92 -4.19
CA TRP A 389 -15.80 -5.47 -2.95
C TRP A 389 -16.90 -6.11 -2.11
N VAL A 390 -16.80 -7.42 -1.89
CA VAL A 390 -17.89 -8.26 -1.36
C VAL A 390 -17.50 -8.91 -0.05
N LEU A 391 -18.27 -8.64 0.99
CA LEU A 391 -18.16 -9.28 2.29
C LEU A 391 -18.50 -10.77 2.17
N TRP A 392 -17.85 -11.59 2.99
CA TRP A 392 -18.27 -12.97 3.20
C TRP A 392 -19.68 -13.07 3.78
N GLN A 393 -19.78 -12.88 5.09
CA GLN A 393 -21.05 -12.72 5.79
C GLN A 393 -20.88 -11.66 6.91
N PRO A 394 -21.60 -10.53 6.84
CA PRO A 394 -21.54 -9.53 7.89
C PRO A 394 -22.26 -9.99 9.16
N ILE A 395 -23.23 -10.91 9.05
CA ILE A 395 -24.00 -11.43 10.18
C ILE A 395 -23.38 -12.74 10.69
N GLU A 396 -23.05 -12.78 11.97
CA GLU A 396 -22.33 -13.87 12.63
C GLU A 396 -23.04 -14.32 13.91
N ASP A 397 -22.86 -15.60 14.27
CA ASP A 397 -23.40 -16.14 15.51
C ASP A 397 -22.66 -15.53 16.73
N VAL A 398 -23.41 -15.05 17.71
CA VAL A 398 -22.85 -14.60 18.99
C VAL A 398 -22.07 -15.72 19.69
N ALA A 399 -22.45 -16.99 19.48
CA ALA A 399 -21.75 -18.13 20.07
C ALA A 399 -20.36 -18.40 19.46
N GLY A 400 -20.06 -17.85 18.28
CA GLY A 400 -18.75 -17.97 17.62
C GLY A 400 -17.61 -17.31 18.42
N GLY A 401 -17.94 -16.26 19.19
CA GLY A 401 -17.00 -15.62 20.11
C GLY A 401 -15.82 -14.89 19.45
N HIS A 402 -15.93 -14.58 18.16
CA HIS A 402 -14.92 -13.89 17.35
C HIS A 402 -15.53 -12.81 16.45
N SER A 403 -14.70 -11.86 16.01
CA SER A 403 -15.11 -10.68 15.24
C SER A 403 -15.11 -10.87 13.74
N TRP A 404 -15.36 -12.07 13.21
CA TRP A 404 -15.41 -12.30 11.75
C TRP A 404 -16.55 -11.57 11.06
N GLY A 405 -17.79 -11.62 11.59
CA GLY A 405 -18.85 -10.70 11.16
C GLY A 405 -18.78 -9.35 11.86
N SER A 406 -19.48 -8.36 11.32
CA SER A 406 -19.64 -7.03 11.92
C SER A 406 -20.95 -6.86 12.71
N ILE A 407 -21.93 -7.73 12.44
CA ILE A 407 -23.26 -7.81 13.06
C ILE A 407 -23.39 -9.18 13.73
N HIS A 408 -23.79 -9.23 14.99
CA HIS A 408 -23.90 -10.45 15.77
C HIS A 408 -25.32 -10.66 16.30
N VAL A 409 -25.86 -11.85 16.03
CA VAL A 409 -27.17 -12.31 16.53
C VAL A 409 -27.07 -13.79 16.91
N PRO A 410 -27.75 -14.29 17.96
CA PRO A 410 -27.75 -15.73 18.26
C PRO A 410 -28.34 -16.52 17.08
N PHE A 411 -27.67 -17.59 16.65
CA PHE A 411 -28.18 -18.39 15.53
C PHE A 411 -29.26 -19.42 15.93
N ASP A 412 -29.68 -19.43 17.18
CA ASP A 412 -30.70 -20.32 17.76
C ASP A 412 -32.02 -19.62 18.11
N CYS A 413 -32.28 -18.43 17.56
CA CYS A 413 -33.52 -17.69 17.80
C CYS A 413 -34.75 -18.43 17.26
N THR A 414 -35.83 -18.39 18.04
CA THR A 414 -37.09 -19.10 17.81
C THR A 414 -38.17 -18.16 17.30
N ALA A 415 -39.29 -18.72 16.82
CA ALA A 415 -40.45 -17.95 16.35
C ALA A 415 -41.14 -17.12 17.46
N GLU A 416 -40.81 -17.33 18.74
CA GLU A 416 -41.36 -16.57 19.88
C GLU A 416 -40.43 -15.43 20.33
N ASP A 417 -39.22 -15.33 19.75
CA ASP A 417 -38.24 -14.32 20.14
C ASP A 417 -38.56 -12.92 19.63
N THR A 418 -37.96 -11.94 20.28
CA THR A 418 -38.03 -10.50 19.96
C THR A 418 -36.62 -9.92 20.02
N LEU A 419 -36.43 -8.66 19.64
CA LEU A 419 -35.14 -7.98 19.82
C LEU A 419 -34.67 -7.91 21.29
N GLU A 420 -35.57 -8.09 22.27
CA GLU A 420 -35.20 -8.18 23.68
C GLU A 420 -34.60 -9.54 24.06
N THR A 421 -35.08 -10.64 23.46
CA THR A 421 -34.65 -12.01 23.78
C THR A 421 -33.59 -12.57 22.83
N CYS A 422 -33.54 -12.02 21.61
CA CYS A 422 -32.57 -12.29 20.56
C CYS A 422 -31.93 -10.95 20.12
N PRO A 423 -31.05 -10.37 20.95
CA PRO A 423 -30.52 -9.04 20.69
C PRO A 423 -29.45 -9.05 19.60
N ILE A 424 -29.50 -8.05 18.73
CA ILE A 424 -28.47 -7.76 17.72
C ILE A 424 -27.40 -6.86 18.35
N LYS A 425 -26.13 -7.14 18.07
CA LYS A 425 -24.98 -6.30 18.43
C LYS A 425 -24.14 -6.02 17.20
N VAL A 426 -23.41 -4.92 17.21
CA VAL A 426 -22.40 -4.64 16.19
C VAL A 426 -21.06 -4.34 16.85
N ASN A 427 -19.98 -4.67 16.15
CA ASN A 427 -18.65 -4.21 16.52
C ASN A 427 -18.24 -3.00 15.67
N THR A 428 -17.08 -2.43 15.97
CA THR A 428 -16.58 -1.23 15.28
C THR A 428 -16.42 -1.40 13.76
N LYS A 429 -16.29 -2.64 13.24
CA LYS A 429 -16.21 -2.90 11.80
C LYS A 429 -17.44 -2.40 11.06
N PHE A 430 -18.63 -2.58 11.64
CA PHE A 430 -19.89 -2.14 11.01
C PHE A 430 -19.80 -0.65 10.63
N TYR A 431 -19.39 0.17 11.58
CA TYR A 431 -19.28 1.62 11.39
C TYR A 431 -18.10 2.03 10.51
N THR A 432 -16.96 1.34 10.60
CA THR A 432 -15.81 1.66 9.73
C THR A 432 -16.04 1.20 8.29
N ILE A 433 -16.84 0.16 8.03
CA ILE A 433 -17.26 -0.22 6.68
C ILE A 433 -18.14 0.88 6.09
N GLN A 434 -19.05 1.49 6.88
CA GLN A 434 -19.88 2.60 6.42
C GLN A 434 -19.08 3.83 5.96
N ASN A 435 -17.86 4.06 6.49
CA ASN A 435 -16.99 5.11 5.97
C ASN A 435 -16.65 4.93 4.47
N PHE A 436 -16.68 3.69 3.97
CA PHE A 436 -16.47 3.37 2.56
C PHE A 436 -17.81 3.30 1.82
N THR A 437 -18.75 2.50 2.31
CA THR A 437 -19.98 2.19 1.56
C THR A 437 -20.93 3.37 1.37
N HIS A 438 -20.80 4.42 2.19
CA HIS A 438 -21.59 5.66 2.06
C HIS A 438 -20.90 6.76 1.26
N TYR A 439 -19.63 6.58 0.87
CA TYR A 439 -18.82 7.66 0.29
C TYR A 439 -17.98 7.25 -0.93
N ILE A 440 -17.96 5.96 -1.26
CA ILE A 440 -17.50 5.43 -2.54
C ILE A 440 -18.71 4.67 -3.08
N GLU A 441 -19.49 5.33 -3.92
CA GLU A 441 -20.79 4.86 -4.38
C GLU A 441 -20.68 4.16 -5.74
N PRO A 442 -21.67 3.33 -6.13
CA PRO A 442 -21.76 2.82 -7.49
C PRO A 442 -21.74 3.95 -8.51
N GLY A 443 -20.88 3.84 -9.52
CA GLY A 443 -20.65 4.89 -10.51
C GLY A 443 -19.39 5.73 -10.27
N ASP A 444 -18.83 5.71 -9.06
CA ASP A 444 -17.58 6.41 -8.76
C ASP A 444 -16.39 5.74 -9.43
N HIS A 445 -15.29 6.49 -9.57
CA HIS A 445 -14.02 5.95 -10.04
C HIS A 445 -12.98 6.08 -8.94
N VAL A 446 -12.51 4.95 -8.40
CA VAL A 446 -11.38 4.93 -7.47
C VAL A 446 -10.13 5.50 -8.16
N ILE A 447 -9.38 6.35 -7.48
CA ILE A 447 -8.21 7.04 -8.02
C ILE A 447 -6.94 6.72 -7.24
N ALA A 448 -5.78 6.91 -7.87
CA ALA A 448 -4.50 6.71 -7.20
C ALA A 448 -4.26 7.73 -6.08
N THR A 449 -3.57 7.28 -5.03
CA THR A 449 -3.05 8.11 -3.92
C THR A 449 -1.60 7.73 -3.66
N ASP A 450 -0.81 8.65 -3.10
CA ASP A 450 0.56 8.38 -2.66
C ASP A 450 0.63 7.82 -1.21
N SER A 451 -0.51 7.40 -0.65
CA SER A 451 -0.63 6.98 0.74
C SER A 451 -1.25 5.59 0.84
N ALA A 452 -0.48 4.64 1.39
CA ALA A 452 -0.99 3.29 1.63
C ALA A 452 -2.14 3.22 2.66
N ALA A 453 -2.37 4.29 3.41
CA ALA A 453 -3.46 4.38 4.39
C ALA A 453 -4.74 5.02 3.80
N THR A 454 -4.74 5.36 2.52
CA THR A 454 -5.83 6.12 1.88
C THR A 454 -6.33 5.49 0.60
N THR A 455 -7.65 5.31 0.51
CA THR A 455 -8.36 5.13 -0.77
C THR A 455 -9.15 6.39 -1.09
N ALA A 456 -9.20 6.77 -2.36
CA ALA A 456 -9.99 7.91 -2.81
C ALA A 456 -10.74 7.58 -4.10
N ALA A 457 -11.84 8.27 -4.34
CA ALA A 457 -12.62 8.16 -5.56
C ALA A 457 -13.08 9.55 -6.04
N VAL A 458 -13.18 9.72 -7.35
CA VAL A 458 -13.93 10.85 -7.94
C VAL A 458 -15.37 10.41 -8.12
N GLU A 459 -16.29 11.32 -7.80
CA GLU A 459 -17.72 11.02 -7.88
C GLU A 459 -18.14 10.82 -9.34
N GLY A 460 -18.97 9.81 -9.63
CA GLY A 460 -19.39 9.47 -10.99
C GLY A 460 -20.11 10.61 -11.74
N ASP A 461 -20.74 11.52 -11.01
CA ASP A 461 -21.38 12.72 -11.58
C ASP A 461 -20.41 13.91 -11.78
N GLY A 462 -19.16 13.77 -11.32
CA GLY A 462 -18.10 14.76 -11.38
C GLY A 462 -18.28 15.97 -10.43
N SER A 463 -19.12 15.85 -9.39
CA SER A 463 -19.42 16.96 -8.47
C SER A 463 -18.34 17.19 -7.40
N GLY A 464 -17.56 16.14 -7.11
CA GLY A 464 -16.55 16.13 -6.06
C GLY A 464 -15.67 14.89 -6.08
N ALA A 465 -15.04 14.64 -4.94
CA ALA A 465 -14.24 13.46 -4.67
C ALA A 465 -14.35 13.11 -3.18
N ASN A 466 -14.13 11.86 -2.83
CA ASN A 466 -14.11 11.39 -1.44
C ASN A 466 -12.81 10.62 -1.18
N ALA A 467 -12.27 10.72 0.03
CA ALA A 467 -11.08 9.96 0.43
C ALA A 467 -11.26 9.38 1.84
N VAL A 468 -11.02 8.08 2.00
CA VAL A 468 -11.08 7.40 3.30
C VAL A 468 -9.66 7.14 3.78
N TYR A 469 -9.31 7.67 4.95
CA TYR A 469 -8.01 7.56 5.59
C TYR A 469 -8.10 6.76 6.89
N THR A 470 -7.21 5.78 7.07
CA THR A 470 -7.13 4.97 8.29
C THR A 470 -5.94 5.41 9.16
N ASN A 471 -6.22 5.97 10.35
CA ASN A 471 -5.19 6.24 11.34
C ASN A 471 -5.09 5.09 12.35
N SER A 472 -4.08 4.24 12.17
CA SER A 472 -3.80 3.12 13.09
C SER A 472 -2.95 3.51 14.31
N ALA A 473 -2.42 4.74 14.35
CA ALA A 473 -1.56 5.21 15.43
C ALA A 473 -2.35 5.53 16.71
N ASP A 474 -1.66 5.46 17.85
CA ASP A 474 -2.20 5.86 19.17
C ASP A 474 -2.23 7.38 19.37
N ALA A 475 -1.78 8.15 18.37
CA ALA A 475 -1.79 9.60 18.38
C ALA A 475 -2.64 10.15 17.22
N ALA A 476 -3.16 11.37 17.41
CA ALA A 476 -3.78 12.11 16.33
C ALA A 476 -2.72 12.55 15.30
N VAL A 477 -3.14 12.61 14.03
CA VAL A 477 -2.28 12.89 12.87
C VAL A 477 -2.88 14.08 12.12
N ASP A 478 -2.06 15.07 11.77
CA ASP A 478 -2.51 16.14 10.86
C ASP A 478 -2.36 15.67 9.41
N VAL A 479 -3.48 15.46 8.73
CA VAL A 479 -3.53 15.01 7.33
C VAL A 479 -3.79 16.21 6.43
N THR A 480 -2.87 16.47 5.50
CA THR A 480 -3.00 17.48 4.45
C THR A 480 -3.37 16.82 3.14
N LEU A 481 -4.56 17.07 2.62
CA LEU A 481 -4.94 16.64 1.28
C LEU A 481 -4.38 17.62 0.24
N ASP A 482 -3.57 17.11 -0.69
CA ASP A 482 -3.14 17.84 -1.88
C ASP A 482 -4.08 17.54 -3.06
N LEU A 483 -4.81 18.58 -3.46
CA LEU A 483 -5.81 18.55 -4.53
C LEU A 483 -5.27 19.25 -5.80
N SER A 484 -3.98 19.56 -5.86
CA SER A 484 -3.35 20.30 -6.97
C SER A 484 -3.46 19.60 -8.32
N LYS A 485 -3.65 18.27 -8.33
CA LYS A 485 -3.85 17.47 -9.55
C LYS A 485 -5.27 17.56 -10.14
N PHE A 486 -6.21 18.22 -9.47
CA PHE A 486 -7.51 18.55 -10.06
C PHE A 486 -7.42 19.78 -10.96
N GLU A 487 -8.02 19.72 -12.16
CA GLU A 487 -8.01 20.83 -13.11
C GLU A 487 -8.64 22.09 -12.51
N ARG A 488 -9.77 21.91 -11.81
CA ARG A 488 -10.57 23.00 -11.27
C ARG A 488 -10.82 22.79 -9.79
N ILE A 489 -10.38 23.79 -9.01
CA ILE A 489 -10.71 23.92 -7.59
C ILE A 489 -11.54 25.19 -7.41
N ALA A 490 -12.81 25.04 -7.04
CA ALA A 490 -13.70 26.16 -6.83
C ALA A 490 -13.25 27.02 -5.64
N ARG A 491 -13.48 28.33 -5.71
CA ARG A 491 -13.17 29.27 -4.60
C ARG A 491 -13.87 28.91 -3.28
N GLY A 492 -14.98 28.18 -3.37
CA GLY A 492 -15.76 27.71 -2.23
C GLY A 492 -15.52 26.24 -1.87
N ALA A 493 -14.53 25.57 -2.47
CA ALA A 493 -14.25 24.17 -2.21
C ALA A 493 -13.94 23.92 -0.72
N THR A 494 -14.46 22.81 -0.20
CA THR A 494 -14.31 22.41 1.20
C THR A 494 -14.02 20.93 1.31
N VAL A 495 -13.37 20.56 2.40
CA VAL A 495 -13.19 19.18 2.86
C VAL A 495 -13.92 19.04 4.20
N THR A 496 -14.88 18.13 4.28
CA THR A 496 -15.62 17.83 5.52
C THR A 496 -15.16 16.46 6.04
N PRO A 497 -14.63 16.35 7.27
CA PRO A 497 -14.26 15.06 7.83
C PRO A 497 -15.49 14.35 8.43
N VAL A 498 -15.59 13.05 8.22
CA VAL A 498 -16.58 12.16 8.83
C VAL A 498 -15.82 11.05 9.53
N VAL A 499 -15.83 11.07 10.87
CA VAL A 499 -14.91 10.27 11.69
C VAL A 499 -15.63 9.12 12.37
N THR A 500 -15.07 7.92 12.27
CA THR A 500 -15.41 6.77 13.11
C THR A 500 -14.23 6.44 14.02
N SER A 501 -14.47 6.48 15.33
CA SER A 501 -13.51 6.15 16.38
C SER A 501 -14.23 5.56 17.60
N ALA A 502 -13.48 5.30 18.67
CA ALA A 502 -14.07 4.89 19.95
C ALA A 502 -15.03 5.93 20.55
N ASP A 503 -14.95 7.21 20.14
CA ASP A 503 -15.81 8.29 20.64
C ASP A 503 -17.15 8.40 19.90
N GLY A 504 -17.29 7.75 18.74
CA GLY A 504 -18.50 7.77 17.93
C GLY A 504 -18.28 7.29 16.50
N ALA A 505 -19.37 6.90 15.85
CA ALA A 505 -19.41 6.46 14.45
C ALA A 505 -19.91 7.57 13.52
N LEU A 506 -19.30 7.69 12.34
CA LEU A 506 -19.69 8.61 11.27
C LEU A 506 -19.95 10.05 11.75
N VAL A 507 -19.13 10.55 12.68
CA VAL A 507 -19.28 11.88 13.26
C VAL A 507 -18.78 12.92 12.26
N GLU A 508 -19.70 13.64 11.64
CA GLU A 508 -19.38 14.79 10.77
C GLU A 508 -18.77 15.94 11.57
N GLY A 509 -17.61 16.42 11.11
CA GLY A 509 -16.92 17.59 11.64
C GLY A 509 -17.17 18.87 10.83
N ASP A 510 -16.56 19.98 11.28
CA ASP A 510 -16.70 21.26 10.59
C ASP A 510 -15.95 21.25 9.24
N PRO A 511 -16.54 21.78 8.14
CA PRO A 511 -15.87 21.85 6.85
C PRO A 511 -14.66 22.79 6.86
N VAL A 512 -13.54 22.31 6.34
CA VAL A 512 -12.30 23.08 6.15
C VAL A 512 -12.23 23.57 4.70
N ARG A 513 -11.99 24.88 4.51
CA ARG A 513 -11.86 25.45 3.16
C ARG A 513 -10.52 25.09 2.52
N VAL A 514 -10.55 24.67 1.26
CA VAL A 514 -9.36 24.46 0.44
C VAL A 514 -8.65 25.79 0.16
N ARG A 515 -7.34 25.85 0.44
CA ARG A 515 -6.48 27.02 0.19
C ARG A 515 -5.19 26.58 -0.46
N GLY A 516 -4.81 27.25 -1.56
CA GLY A 516 -3.57 26.93 -2.27
C GLY A 516 -3.55 25.52 -2.85
N GLY A 517 -4.72 24.94 -3.13
CA GLY A 517 -4.82 23.54 -3.58
C GLY A 517 -4.87 22.51 -2.46
N GLN A 518 -4.82 22.93 -1.19
CA GLN A 518 -4.68 22.02 -0.06
C GLN A 518 -5.70 22.27 1.05
N ALA A 519 -5.97 21.25 1.86
CA ALA A 519 -6.71 21.36 3.12
C ALA A 519 -6.09 20.43 4.17
N THR A 520 -5.85 20.94 5.37
CA THR A 520 -5.29 20.16 6.49
C THR A 520 -6.34 19.96 7.56
N LEU A 521 -6.49 18.73 8.03
CA LEU A 521 -7.43 18.32 9.06
C LEU A 521 -6.74 17.37 10.05
N THR A 522 -7.06 17.50 11.34
CA THR A 522 -6.56 16.59 12.36
C THR A 522 -7.44 15.34 12.39
N VAL A 523 -6.84 14.18 12.13
CA VAL A 523 -7.45 12.86 12.23
C VAL A 523 -7.17 12.27 13.61
N PRO A 524 -8.18 11.86 14.39
CA PRO A 524 -7.98 11.29 15.72
C PRO A 524 -7.15 10.00 15.70
N ALA A 525 -6.52 9.67 16.83
CA ALA A 525 -5.90 8.37 17.05
C ALA A 525 -6.90 7.23 16.85
N LYS A 526 -6.43 6.07 16.38
CA LYS A 526 -7.23 4.85 16.24
C LYS A 526 -8.60 5.11 15.58
N SER A 527 -8.60 5.68 14.39
CA SER A 527 -9.82 6.12 13.70
C SER A 527 -9.79 5.88 12.20
N VAL A 528 -10.97 5.85 11.61
CA VAL A 528 -11.19 5.90 10.15
C VAL A 528 -11.91 7.21 9.84
N THR A 529 -11.37 8.00 8.92
CA THR A 529 -11.92 9.31 8.57
C THR A 529 -12.19 9.38 7.08
N THR A 530 -13.43 9.66 6.71
CA THR A 530 -13.79 10.01 5.34
C THR A 530 -13.70 11.52 5.15
N PHE A 531 -13.01 11.97 4.11
CA PHE A 531 -12.91 13.35 3.70
C PHE A 531 -13.84 13.57 2.50
N VAL A 532 -14.94 14.28 2.73
CA VAL A 532 -15.90 14.65 1.68
C VAL A 532 -15.45 15.94 1.01
N ILE A 533 -15.04 15.88 -0.25
CA ILE A 533 -14.39 16.99 -0.97
C ILE A 533 -15.34 17.54 -2.03
N THR A 534 -15.84 18.74 -1.80
CA THR A 534 -16.77 19.40 -2.74
C THR A 534 -16.09 20.50 -3.54
N GLY A 535 -16.49 20.65 -4.80
CA GLY A 535 -16.03 21.74 -5.67
C GLY A 535 -14.64 21.54 -6.27
N VAL A 536 -14.19 20.30 -6.37
CA VAL A 536 -13.06 19.87 -7.21
C VAL A 536 -13.59 19.09 -8.41
N SER A 537 -12.95 19.21 -9.57
CA SER A 537 -13.36 18.48 -10.78
C SER A 537 -12.26 18.49 -11.84
N GLY A 538 -12.26 17.47 -12.71
CA GLY A 538 -11.37 17.37 -13.86
C GLY A 538 -9.92 17.03 -13.49
N VAL A 539 -9.10 16.74 -14.50
CA VAL A 539 -7.71 16.34 -14.34
C VAL A 539 -6.80 17.46 -14.85
N ALA A 540 -5.91 17.97 -14.00
CA ALA A 540 -4.98 19.02 -14.42
C ALA A 540 -4.09 18.50 -15.57
N CYS A 541 -3.74 19.36 -16.53
CA CYS A 541 -2.99 18.93 -17.72
C CYS A 541 -1.65 18.29 -17.35
N ASP A 542 -1.02 18.75 -16.28
CA ASP A 542 0.23 18.24 -15.75
C ASP A 542 0.04 17.18 -14.65
N ALA A 543 -1.19 16.76 -14.30
CA ALA A 543 -1.42 15.81 -13.20
C ALA A 543 -0.70 14.47 -13.40
N ALA A 544 -0.87 13.88 -14.59
CA ALA A 544 -0.27 12.59 -14.93
C ALA A 544 1.25 12.63 -14.86
N LEU A 545 1.88 11.53 -14.43
CA LEU A 545 3.32 11.39 -14.53
C LEU A 545 3.77 11.46 -15.99
N PHE A 546 3.10 10.71 -16.87
CA PHE A 546 3.41 10.65 -18.29
C PHE A 546 2.75 11.79 -19.06
N GLN A 547 3.56 12.80 -19.34
CA GLN A 547 3.28 13.99 -20.14
C GLN A 547 3.80 13.87 -21.58
N ASP A 548 3.09 14.48 -22.52
CA ASP A 548 3.50 14.56 -23.92
C ASP A 548 4.77 15.40 -24.09
N GLY A 549 5.68 14.96 -24.95
CA GLY A 549 6.97 15.61 -25.19
C GLY A 549 8.02 15.48 -24.07
N HIS A 550 7.68 14.83 -22.95
CA HIS A 550 8.62 14.57 -21.86
C HIS A 550 9.42 13.27 -22.09
N VAL A 551 10.52 13.12 -21.35
CA VAL A 551 11.41 11.96 -21.38
C VAL A 551 11.62 11.43 -19.96
N TYR A 552 11.73 10.11 -19.85
CA TYR A 552 11.73 9.38 -18.59
C TYR A 552 12.86 8.39 -18.51
N ARG A 553 13.27 8.10 -17.29
CA ARG A 553 14.14 6.98 -16.93
C ARG A 553 13.31 5.93 -16.21
N PHE A 554 13.56 4.66 -16.51
CA PHE A 554 12.88 3.51 -15.92
C PHE A 554 13.89 2.65 -15.18
N ASP A 555 13.88 2.71 -13.86
CA ASP A 555 14.83 2.02 -13.00
C ASP A 555 14.19 0.80 -12.36
N GLY A 556 14.79 -0.37 -12.51
CA GLY A 556 14.27 -1.60 -11.91
C GLY A 556 14.30 -1.49 -10.38
N VAL A 557 13.17 -1.67 -9.70
CA VAL A 557 13.10 -1.56 -8.22
C VAL A 557 14.07 -2.53 -7.54
N GLN A 558 14.33 -3.67 -8.16
CA GLN A 558 15.25 -4.70 -7.65
C GLN A 558 16.75 -4.31 -7.77
N SER A 559 17.13 -3.47 -8.73
CA SER A 559 18.54 -3.18 -9.05
C SER A 559 18.93 -1.71 -8.92
N GLY A 560 17.98 -0.80 -8.97
CA GLY A 560 18.21 0.65 -9.07
C GLY A 560 18.87 1.05 -10.39
N LYS A 561 18.63 0.29 -11.47
CA LYS A 561 19.29 0.46 -12.77
C LYS A 561 18.30 0.69 -13.90
N SER A 562 18.66 1.58 -14.80
CA SER A 562 17.89 1.95 -15.98
C SER A 562 17.81 0.86 -17.04
N ILE A 563 16.66 0.76 -17.71
CA ILE A 563 16.59 0.01 -18.98
C ILE A 563 17.29 0.77 -20.13
N ALA A 564 18.01 0.04 -20.96
CA ALA A 564 18.72 0.54 -22.13
C ALA A 564 18.67 -0.47 -23.30
N PRO A 565 18.80 -0.04 -24.55
CA PRO A 565 19.12 -0.92 -25.66
C PRO A 565 20.38 -1.76 -25.35
N ASN A 566 20.36 -3.04 -25.73
CA ASN A 566 21.57 -3.85 -25.68
C ASN A 566 22.59 -3.39 -26.74
N ALA A 567 23.83 -3.88 -26.66
CA ALA A 567 24.90 -3.51 -27.59
C ALA A 567 24.60 -3.82 -29.07
N GLU A 568 23.65 -4.71 -29.36
CA GLU A 568 23.21 -5.04 -30.73
C GLU A 568 22.09 -4.11 -31.23
N GLY A 569 21.47 -3.32 -30.35
CA GLY A 569 20.38 -2.40 -30.64
C GLY A 569 19.03 -3.08 -30.93
N THR A 570 18.86 -4.34 -30.51
CA THR A 570 17.67 -5.16 -30.82
C THR A 570 16.92 -5.64 -29.59
N GLY A 571 17.60 -5.79 -28.47
CA GLY A 571 17.03 -6.20 -27.17
C GLY A 571 17.21 -5.13 -26.11
N ILE A 572 16.76 -5.43 -24.90
CA ILE A 572 16.83 -4.53 -23.74
C ILE A 572 17.67 -5.17 -22.64
N VAL A 573 18.44 -4.34 -21.94
CA VAL A 573 19.22 -4.71 -20.75
C VAL A 573 18.99 -3.67 -19.64
N ILE A 574 19.37 -4.01 -18.41
CA ILE A 574 19.57 -3.01 -17.36
C ILE A 574 21.03 -2.53 -17.33
N GLU A 575 21.23 -1.25 -17.08
CA GLU A 575 22.54 -0.59 -17.02
C GLU A 575 22.55 0.42 -15.88
N THR A 576 23.72 0.63 -15.28
CA THR A 576 23.93 1.70 -14.31
C THR A 576 23.61 3.06 -14.95
N ASP A 577 22.88 3.90 -14.22
CA ASP A 577 22.44 5.20 -14.70
C ASP A 577 23.61 6.08 -15.13
N ASP A 578 23.53 6.54 -16.39
CA ASP A 578 24.38 7.57 -16.95
C ASP A 578 23.49 8.75 -17.39
N GLN A 579 23.66 9.88 -16.72
CA GLN A 579 22.92 11.11 -17.03
C GLN A 579 23.26 11.71 -18.40
N TYR A 580 24.32 11.23 -19.06
CA TYR A 580 24.74 11.69 -20.39
C TYR A 580 24.36 10.71 -21.50
N ASP A 581 23.82 9.53 -21.15
CA ASP A 581 23.40 8.54 -22.13
C ASP A 581 21.92 8.70 -22.50
N GLY A 582 21.66 9.27 -23.68
CA GLY A 582 20.31 9.42 -24.21
C GLY A 582 19.62 8.09 -24.55
N GLU A 583 20.35 6.99 -24.70
CA GLU A 583 19.77 5.67 -24.96
C GLU A 583 19.10 5.07 -23.71
N GLN A 584 19.40 5.58 -22.51
CA GLN A 584 18.72 5.22 -21.27
C GLN A 584 17.42 6.03 -21.02
N LEU A 585 17.06 6.93 -21.93
CA LEU A 585 15.88 7.79 -21.82
C LEU A 585 14.77 7.34 -22.77
N TRP A 586 13.52 7.48 -22.30
CA TRP A 586 12.33 6.95 -22.96
C TRP A 586 11.21 7.98 -23.00
N ARG A 587 10.53 8.14 -24.14
CA ARG A 587 9.23 8.81 -24.24
C ARG A 587 8.12 7.79 -23.96
N VAL A 588 7.06 8.24 -23.31
CA VAL A 588 5.85 7.44 -23.08
C VAL A 588 4.71 8.10 -23.83
N GLU A 589 4.35 7.54 -24.97
CA GLU A 589 3.34 8.09 -25.88
C GLU A 589 1.98 7.48 -25.53
N LYS A 590 1.05 8.31 -25.06
CA LYS A 590 -0.32 7.88 -24.77
C LYS A 590 -1.11 7.69 -26.07
N LEU A 591 -1.77 6.55 -26.20
CA LEU A 591 -2.48 6.12 -27.42
C LEU A 591 -3.99 6.25 -27.32
N THR A 592 -4.52 6.37 -26.10
CA THR A 592 -5.95 6.52 -25.79
C THR A 592 -6.24 7.87 -25.13
N GLY A 593 -7.51 8.28 -25.10
CA GLY A 593 -7.91 9.66 -24.79
C GLY A 593 -8.53 9.89 -23.39
N GLY A 594 -8.49 8.92 -22.49
CA GLY A 594 -9.14 8.99 -21.17
C GLY A 594 -8.15 9.15 -20.01
N TYR A 595 -8.58 8.85 -18.79
CA TYR A 595 -7.75 8.85 -17.58
C TYR A 595 -7.80 7.51 -16.84
N THR A 596 -8.21 6.45 -17.54
CA THR A 596 -8.41 5.16 -16.91
C THR A 596 -7.09 4.46 -16.54
N ASN A 597 -7.13 3.49 -15.65
CA ASN A 597 -6.05 2.58 -15.32
C ASN A 597 -5.73 1.60 -16.47
N THR A 598 -6.51 1.66 -17.56
CA THR A 598 -6.37 0.87 -18.80
C THR A 598 -6.03 1.73 -20.02
N GLU A 599 -5.60 2.98 -19.83
CA GLU A 599 -5.02 3.75 -20.92
C GLU A 599 -3.82 3.01 -21.53
N ARG A 600 -3.71 3.05 -22.86
CA ARG A 600 -2.66 2.33 -23.59
C ARG A 600 -1.53 3.28 -23.95
N TYR A 601 -0.30 2.80 -23.80
CA TYR A 601 0.91 3.57 -24.04
C TYR A 601 1.87 2.82 -24.96
N ALA A 602 2.65 3.57 -25.73
CA ALA A 602 3.88 3.08 -26.36
C ALA A 602 5.08 3.63 -25.59
N ILE A 603 6.03 2.75 -25.25
CA ILE A 603 7.30 3.13 -24.61
C ILE A 603 8.35 3.22 -25.71
N VAL A 604 8.89 4.41 -25.95
CA VAL A 604 9.72 4.73 -27.12
C VAL A 604 11.08 5.23 -26.69
N ASN A 605 12.14 4.59 -27.13
CA ASN A 605 13.50 5.03 -26.82
C ASN A 605 13.72 6.45 -27.38
N ALA A 606 14.13 7.38 -26.52
CA ALA A 606 14.15 8.80 -26.86
C ALA A 606 15.24 9.13 -27.90
N ALA A 607 16.38 8.45 -27.84
CA ALA A 607 17.50 8.62 -28.76
C ALA A 607 17.30 7.95 -30.13
N THR A 608 16.79 6.71 -30.15
CA THR A 608 16.68 5.92 -31.39
C THR A 608 15.31 6.01 -32.06
N GLY A 609 14.26 6.31 -31.31
CA GLY A 609 12.87 6.27 -31.79
C GLY A 609 12.30 4.86 -31.95
N ALA A 610 13.03 3.82 -31.55
CA ALA A 610 12.53 2.44 -31.52
C ALA A 610 11.54 2.26 -30.35
N ARG A 611 10.56 1.36 -30.52
CA ARG A 611 9.53 1.09 -29.52
C ARG A 611 9.84 -0.21 -28.80
N LEU A 612 9.59 -0.22 -27.49
CA LEU A 612 9.59 -1.43 -26.69
C LEU A 612 8.38 -2.29 -27.08
N ALA A 613 8.65 -3.51 -27.53
CA ALA A 613 7.64 -4.46 -27.95
C ALA A 613 8.01 -5.88 -27.50
N ILE A 614 7.10 -6.83 -27.74
CA ILE A 614 7.35 -8.26 -27.58
C ILE A 614 7.51 -8.92 -28.95
N GLY A 615 8.62 -9.63 -29.14
CA GLY A 615 8.88 -10.47 -30.32
C GLY A 615 9.40 -11.84 -29.90
N ASP A 616 8.79 -12.91 -30.40
CA ASP A 616 9.15 -14.30 -30.05
C ASP A 616 9.23 -14.57 -28.52
N GLY A 617 8.39 -13.89 -27.73
CA GLY A 617 8.33 -14.02 -26.27
C GLY A 617 9.41 -13.24 -25.51
N LEU A 618 10.18 -12.37 -26.19
CA LEU A 618 11.23 -11.54 -25.59
C LEU A 618 10.89 -10.06 -25.72
N ALA A 619 11.41 -9.24 -24.80
CA ALA A 619 11.40 -7.79 -24.94
C ALA A 619 12.40 -7.39 -26.04
N VAL A 620 11.90 -6.68 -27.06
CA VAL A 620 12.67 -6.28 -28.24
C VAL A 620 12.43 -4.80 -28.56
N LEU A 621 13.30 -4.26 -29.40
CA LEU A 621 13.15 -2.94 -30.00
C LEU A 621 12.65 -3.07 -31.44
N GLU A 622 11.38 -2.70 -31.67
CA GLU A 622 10.86 -2.56 -33.03
C GLU A 622 11.16 -1.17 -33.60
N PRO A 623 11.48 -1.04 -34.91
CA PRO A 623 11.64 0.26 -35.54
C PRO A 623 10.36 1.10 -35.42
N GLY A 624 10.48 2.37 -35.04
CA GLY A 624 9.34 3.29 -34.96
C GLY A 624 8.72 3.62 -36.33
N GLY A 625 7.47 4.10 -36.30
CA GLY A 625 6.70 4.54 -37.47
C GLY A 625 5.40 3.76 -37.67
N GLY A 626 4.32 4.45 -38.07
CA GLY A 626 2.97 3.87 -38.12
C GLY A 626 2.37 3.64 -36.73
N ASP A 627 1.18 3.04 -36.68
CA ASP A 627 0.49 2.75 -35.41
C ASP A 627 1.15 1.55 -34.69
N PRO A 628 1.37 1.61 -33.37
CA PRO A 628 1.98 0.52 -32.62
C PRO A 628 1.08 -0.73 -32.61
N SER A 629 1.67 -1.90 -32.83
CA SER A 629 0.96 -3.19 -32.69
C SER A 629 0.58 -3.47 -31.24
N GLU A 630 -0.34 -4.40 -30.96
CA GLU A 630 -0.66 -4.77 -29.57
C GLU A 630 0.56 -5.29 -28.79
N ALA A 631 1.53 -5.90 -29.49
CA ALA A 631 2.79 -6.33 -28.89
C ALA A 631 3.69 -5.14 -28.47
N ALA A 632 3.44 -3.93 -28.98
CA ALA A 632 4.14 -2.69 -28.64
C ALA A 632 3.28 -1.72 -27.81
N GLN A 633 2.12 -2.17 -27.33
CA GLN A 633 1.22 -1.42 -26.46
C GLN A 633 1.29 -1.95 -25.03
N TRP A 634 1.27 -1.03 -24.07
CA TRP A 634 1.44 -1.33 -22.66
C TRP A 634 0.37 -0.61 -21.84
N TYR A 635 -0.19 -1.29 -20.85
CA TYR A 635 -0.79 -0.64 -19.68
C TYR A 635 0.33 -0.33 -18.68
N LEU A 636 0.21 0.77 -17.96
CA LEU A 636 1.18 1.17 -16.91
C LEU A 636 0.48 1.04 -15.56
N SER A 637 0.45 -0.17 -15.02
CA SER A 637 -0.18 -0.46 -13.72
C SER A 637 0.62 0.15 -12.57
N SER A 638 -0.03 0.66 -11.53
CA SER A 638 0.64 1.23 -10.35
C SER A 638 -0.23 1.06 -9.11
N THR A 639 0.39 1.07 -7.93
CA THR A 639 -0.31 1.20 -6.63
C THR A 639 -0.26 2.63 -6.09
N GLY A 640 0.29 3.58 -6.85
CA GLY A 640 0.44 4.98 -6.43
C GLY A 640 1.74 5.29 -5.67
N ASP A 641 2.59 4.29 -5.45
CA ASP A 641 3.88 4.44 -4.74
C ASP A 641 5.06 4.95 -5.61
N GLY A 642 4.75 5.51 -6.78
CA GLY A 642 5.75 6.01 -7.73
C GLY A 642 6.40 4.91 -8.59
N THR A 643 6.00 3.65 -8.43
CA THR A 643 6.46 2.54 -9.29
C THR A 643 5.38 2.08 -10.26
N PHE A 644 5.82 1.52 -11.38
CA PHE A 644 4.94 1.02 -12.44
C PHE A 644 5.30 -0.40 -12.86
N VAL A 645 4.28 -1.14 -13.28
CA VAL A 645 4.39 -2.44 -13.94
C VAL A 645 3.88 -2.28 -15.37
N PRO A 646 4.77 -2.27 -16.38
CA PRO A 646 4.36 -2.30 -17.78
C PRO A 646 3.75 -3.68 -18.10
N VAL A 647 2.44 -3.72 -18.32
CA VAL A 647 1.68 -4.92 -18.72
C VAL A 647 1.43 -4.86 -20.22
N ASN A 648 1.86 -5.86 -20.98
CA ASN A 648 1.69 -5.86 -22.42
C ASN A 648 0.25 -6.19 -22.83
N VAL A 649 -0.32 -5.36 -23.71
CA VAL A 649 -1.72 -5.49 -24.15
C VAL A 649 -1.95 -6.77 -24.95
N GLY A 650 -1.01 -7.16 -25.82
CA GLY A 650 -1.19 -8.31 -26.72
C GLY A 650 -0.96 -9.69 -26.09
N THR A 651 -0.23 -9.76 -24.97
CA THR A 651 0.20 -11.05 -24.37
C THR A 651 -0.19 -11.21 -22.91
N GLY A 652 -0.47 -10.11 -22.19
CA GLY A 652 -0.67 -10.09 -20.75
C GLY A 652 0.57 -10.37 -19.90
N LEU A 653 1.75 -10.51 -20.52
CA LEU A 653 3.02 -10.61 -19.80
C LEU A 653 3.50 -9.21 -19.37
N VAL A 654 4.31 -9.17 -18.33
CA VAL A 654 4.89 -7.93 -17.78
C VAL A 654 6.38 -7.82 -18.08
N LEU A 655 6.88 -6.59 -18.17
CA LEU A 655 8.32 -6.33 -18.31
C LEU A 655 9.08 -6.86 -17.09
N ASP A 656 10.10 -7.68 -17.32
CA ASP A 656 10.75 -8.51 -16.29
C ASP A 656 12.27 -8.56 -16.50
N VAL A 657 13.06 -8.44 -15.43
CA VAL A 657 14.50 -8.71 -15.51
C VAL A 657 14.76 -10.20 -15.29
N TRP A 658 15.39 -10.84 -16.28
CA TRP A 658 15.61 -12.30 -16.27
C TRP A 658 16.31 -12.76 -14.99
N GLY A 659 15.65 -13.67 -14.27
CA GLY A 659 16.21 -14.30 -13.06
C GLY A 659 16.57 -13.30 -11.96
N GLU A 660 15.90 -12.15 -11.92
CA GLU A 660 16.11 -11.08 -10.92
C GLU A 660 17.56 -10.52 -10.91
N ALA A 661 18.28 -10.65 -12.02
CA ALA A 661 19.69 -10.27 -12.12
C ALA A 661 19.91 -8.75 -11.99
N THR A 662 20.89 -8.32 -11.18
CA THR A 662 21.16 -6.90 -10.87
C THR A 662 22.39 -6.31 -11.55
N ALA A 663 23.11 -7.11 -12.35
CA ALA A 663 24.35 -6.69 -13.01
C ALA A 663 24.05 -5.89 -14.30
N ASP A 664 24.97 -5.01 -14.68
CA ASP A 664 24.93 -4.33 -15.98
C ASP A 664 24.91 -5.35 -17.12
N GLY A 665 24.16 -5.04 -18.18
CA GLY A 665 23.95 -5.93 -19.32
C GLY A 665 23.01 -7.10 -19.04
N SER A 666 22.38 -7.18 -17.87
CA SER A 666 21.40 -8.25 -17.59
C SER A 666 20.17 -8.06 -18.48
N PRO A 667 19.68 -9.12 -19.15
CA PRO A 667 18.61 -8.98 -20.13
C PRO A 667 17.27 -8.69 -19.47
N VAL A 668 16.54 -7.75 -20.06
CA VAL A 668 15.12 -7.52 -19.78
C VAL A 668 14.31 -8.31 -20.80
N GLN A 669 13.24 -8.93 -20.32
CA GLN A 669 12.34 -9.80 -21.06
C GLN A 669 10.90 -9.52 -20.64
N THR A 670 10.00 -10.47 -20.92
CA THR A 670 8.65 -10.48 -20.35
C THR A 670 8.36 -11.80 -19.65
N TYR A 671 7.60 -11.74 -18.56
CA TYR A 671 7.20 -12.92 -17.80
C TYR A 671 5.79 -12.79 -17.25
N THR A 672 5.21 -13.88 -16.77
CA THR A 672 3.92 -13.86 -16.07
C THR A 672 4.02 -12.93 -14.84
N PRO A 673 2.98 -12.15 -14.52
CA PRO A 673 2.98 -11.32 -13.31
C PRO A 673 3.26 -12.12 -12.03
N THR A 674 4.29 -11.75 -11.28
CA THR A 674 4.67 -12.38 -10.00
C THR A 674 4.60 -11.43 -8.81
N SER A 675 4.31 -10.14 -9.05
CA SER A 675 4.40 -9.06 -8.05
C SER A 675 5.81 -8.83 -7.49
N ALA A 676 6.83 -9.43 -8.11
CA ALA A 676 8.22 -9.31 -7.67
C ALA A 676 8.85 -7.97 -8.09
N ALA A 677 9.87 -7.54 -7.34
CA ALA A 677 10.53 -6.26 -7.55
C ALA A 677 11.25 -6.13 -8.91
N ASN A 678 11.64 -7.24 -9.53
CA ASN A 678 12.26 -7.26 -10.87
C ASN A 678 11.25 -7.01 -12.02
N GLN A 679 9.96 -6.89 -11.71
CA GLN A 679 8.90 -6.51 -12.64
C GLN A 679 8.36 -5.10 -12.39
N ARG A 680 8.90 -4.40 -11.38
CA ARG A 680 8.50 -3.07 -10.97
C ARG A 680 9.58 -2.06 -11.35
N TRP A 681 9.14 -0.91 -11.83
CA TRP A 681 10.00 0.13 -12.37
C TRP A 681 9.71 1.46 -11.70
N GLY A 682 10.70 2.02 -11.02
CA GLY A 682 10.70 3.43 -10.62
C GLY A 682 10.81 4.29 -11.87
N VAL A 683 10.03 5.36 -11.94
CA VAL A 683 10.00 6.22 -13.12
C VAL A 683 10.32 7.66 -12.73
N VAL A 684 11.37 8.22 -13.35
CA VAL A 684 11.81 9.59 -13.10
C VAL A 684 11.59 10.41 -14.37
N ASP A 685 10.96 11.58 -14.25
CA ASP A 685 10.86 12.57 -15.33
C ASP A 685 12.20 13.30 -15.49
N GLU A 686 12.90 12.99 -16.58
CA GLU A 686 14.22 13.52 -16.95
C GLU A 686 14.12 14.72 -17.90
N THR A 687 12.93 15.30 -18.04
CA THR A 687 12.71 16.45 -18.92
C THR A 687 13.31 17.71 -18.32
N VAL A 688 14.39 18.21 -18.94
CA VAL A 688 14.96 19.50 -18.60
C VAL A 688 14.03 20.61 -19.07
N LEU A 689 13.46 21.37 -18.14
CA LEU A 689 12.59 22.51 -18.44
C LEU A 689 13.40 23.77 -18.75
N ARG A 690 14.54 23.94 -18.06
CA ARG A 690 15.50 25.04 -18.27
C ARG A 690 16.81 24.79 -17.54
N ALA A 691 17.87 25.45 -17.97
CA ALA A 691 19.10 25.56 -17.19
C ALA A 691 18.91 26.49 -15.96
N GLN A 692 19.48 26.10 -14.82
CA GLN A 692 19.50 26.93 -13.62
C GLN A 692 20.47 28.10 -13.79
N GLN A 693 20.09 29.26 -13.25
CA GLN A 693 20.98 30.42 -13.23
C GLN A 693 22.06 30.22 -12.17
N VAL A 694 23.33 30.31 -12.57
CA VAL A 694 24.48 30.26 -11.66
C VAL A 694 24.99 31.65 -11.31
N ARG A 695 25.72 31.74 -10.19
CA ARG A 695 26.43 32.95 -9.76
C ARG A 695 27.94 32.65 -9.75
N SER A 696 28.73 33.62 -10.14
CA SER A 696 30.20 33.57 -10.07
C SER A 696 30.74 34.97 -9.73
N TYR A 697 32.04 35.09 -9.54
CA TYR A 697 32.71 36.34 -9.25
C TYR A 697 34.04 36.44 -9.99
N THR A 698 34.57 37.66 -10.09
CA THR A 698 35.95 37.95 -10.48
C THR A 698 36.38 39.30 -9.91
N VAL A 699 37.64 39.68 -10.11
CA VAL A 699 38.18 40.99 -9.76
C VAL A 699 38.46 41.84 -11.01
N PRO A 700 38.59 43.18 -10.89
CA PRO A 700 38.85 44.04 -12.03
C PRO A 700 40.05 43.62 -12.87
N GLY A 701 39.83 43.43 -14.18
CA GLY A 701 40.86 43.07 -15.16
C GLY A 701 41.10 41.56 -15.33
N TYR A 702 40.38 40.70 -14.61
CA TYR A 702 40.50 39.25 -14.71
C TYR A 702 39.22 38.61 -15.25
N VAL A 703 39.37 37.69 -16.21
CA VAL A 703 38.26 36.91 -16.76
C VAL A 703 37.82 35.89 -15.70
N PRO A 704 36.51 35.80 -15.37
CA PRO A 704 36.02 34.80 -14.41
C PRO A 704 36.21 33.39 -14.95
N GLU A 705 36.52 32.45 -14.06
CA GLU A 705 36.26 31.03 -14.33
C GLU A 705 34.77 30.76 -14.09
N LEU A 706 34.09 30.34 -15.15
CA LEU A 706 32.68 29.94 -15.11
C LEU A 706 32.61 28.41 -15.01
N PRO A 707 31.60 27.86 -14.31
CA PRO A 707 31.48 26.42 -14.14
C PRO A 707 31.27 25.76 -15.50
N ALA A 708 31.89 24.59 -15.71
CA ALA A 708 31.75 23.80 -16.94
C ALA A 708 30.36 23.18 -17.09
N THR A 709 29.58 23.13 -16.01
CA THR A 709 28.20 22.63 -15.99
C THR A 709 27.28 23.58 -15.23
N VAL A 710 25.99 23.47 -15.48
CA VAL A 710 24.93 24.12 -14.70
C VAL A 710 23.86 23.09 -14.34
N PRO A 711 23.21 23.16 -13.17
CA PRO A 711 22.10 22.28 -12.87
C PRO A 711 20.95 22.48 -13.85
N GLY A 712 20.30 21.38 -14.25
CA GLY A 712 19.01 21.43 -14.94
C GLY A 712 17.89 21.70 -13.93
N VAL A 713 16.82 22.34 -14.39
CA VAL A 713 15.56 22.44 -13.63
C VAL A 713 14.56 21.52 -14.29
N TYR A 714 14.12 20.54 -13.52
CA TYR A 714 13.17 19.49 -13.86
C TYR A 714 11.85 19.76 -13.14
N ARG A 715 10.90 18.84 -13.28
CA ARG A 715 9.58 18.94 -12.64
C ARG A 715 9.66 18.88 -11.11
N ASP A 716 10.57 18.08 -10.58
CA ASP A 716 10.81 17.85 -9.15
C ASP A 716 11.79 18.85 -8.51
N GLY A 717 12.57 19.58 -9.31
CA GLY A 717 13.48 20.60 -8.81
C GLY A 717 14.74 20.79 -9.64
N ALA A 718 15.73 21.47 -9.07
CA ALA A 718 17.03 21.63 -9.71
C ALA A 718 17.95 20.47 -9.35
N ARG A 719 18.48 19.76 -10.35
CA ARG A 719 19.40 18.62 -10.18
C ARG A 719 20.30 18.44 -11.41
N GLY A 720 21.19 17.44 -11.36
CA GLY A 720 22.07 17.08 -12.47
C GLY A 720 23.14 18.12 -12.80
N ALA A 721 23.92 17.84 -13.85
CA ALA A 721 25.02 18.70 -14.30
C ALA A 721 25.03 18.79 -15.84
N LEU A 722 24.33 19.78 -16.38
CA LEU A 722 24.27 20.02 -17.83
C LEU A 722 25.57 20.70 -18.30
N PRO A 723 26.34 20.11 -19.24
CA PRO A 723 27.48 20.77 -19.86
C PRO A 723 27.05 22.10 -20.48
N VAL A 724 27.85 23.16 -20.26
CA VAL A 724 27.55 24.50 -20.78
C VAL A 724 28.75 25.09 -21.51
N GLU A 725 28.48 25.66 -22.68
CA GLU A 725 29.42 26.51 -23.39
C GLU A 725 29.07 27.98 -23.16
N TRP A 726 29.99 28.74 -22.56
CA TRP A 726 29.76 30.15 -22.21
C TRP A 726 30.21 31.12 -23.32
N GLU A 727 29.34 32.06 -23.66
CA GLU A 727 29.65 33.17 -24.57
C GLU A 727 30.32 34.32 -23.79
N LEU A 728 31.63 34.20 -23.57
CA LEU A 728 32.37 35.23 -22.82
C LEU A 728 32.42 36.57 -23.58
N PRO A 729 32.06 37.70 -22.94
CA PRO A 729 32.21 39.03 -23.53
C PRO A 729 33.70 39.42 -23.62
N SER A 730 34.01 40.50 -24.34
CA SER A 730 35.40 40.99 -24.46
C SER A 730 36.07 41.21 -23.10
N GLU A 731 37.37 40.96 -22.98
CA GLU A 731 38.12 41.06 -21.71
C GLU A 731 37.96 42.41 -21.00
N SER A 732 37.89 43.51 -21.75
CA SER A 732 37.66 44.87 -21.18
C SER A 732 36.34 45.01 -20.40
N THR A 733 35.43 44.03 -20.52
CA THR A 733 34.19 43.97 -19.74
C THR A 733 34.48 43.82 -18.25
N TRP A 734 35.59 43.16 -17.91
CA TRP A 734 35.96 42.83 -16.54
C TRP A 734 36.76 43.94 -15.85
N ASP A 735 37.13 45.03 -16.54
CA ASP A 735 37.98 46.11 -15.98
C ASP A 735 37.29 46.98 -14.93
N ARG A 736 35.98 46.85 -14.75
CA ARG A 736 35.18 47.74 -13.89
C ARG A 736 34.31 46.95 -12.95
N VAL A 737 34.27 47.39 -11.70
CA VAL A 737 33.33 46.89 -10.69
C VAL A 737 31.89 47.05 -11.18
N ARG A 738 31.18 45.93 -11.28
CA ARG A 738 29.76 45.81 -11.69
C ARG A 738 29.32 44.34 -11.68
N THR A 739 28.02 44.11 -11.79
CA THR A 739 27.51 42.79 -12.19
C THR A 739 27.43 42.68 -13.72
N VAL A 740 28.00 41.61 -14.26
CA VAL A 740 27.94 41.24 -15.68
C VAL A 740 27.07 40.00 -15.82
N THR A 741 26.16 39.99 -16.80
CA THR A 741 25.43 38.77 -17.17
C THR A 741 26.17 38.13 -18.35
N VAL A 742 26.58 36.88 -18.18
CA VAL A 742 27.14 36.04 -19.24
C VAL A 742 26.08 35.01 -19.64
N TRP A 743 25.88 34.86 -20.94
CA TRP A 743 24.98 33.86 -21.50
C TRP A 743 25.78 32.65 -21.96
N GLY A 744 25.17 31.48 -21.93
CA GLY A 744 25.74 30.26 -22.47
C GLY A 744 24.66 29.35 -23.02
N GLU A 745 25.09 28.27 -23.64
CA GLU A 745 24.24 27.21 -24.15
C GLU A 745 24.56 25.92 -23.39
N ALA A 746 23.58 25.43 -22.62
CA ALA A 746 23.65 24.15 -21.93
C ALA A 746 23.00 23.06 -22.77
N VAL A 747 23.48 21.83 -22.69
CA VAL A 747 23.01 20.71 -23.52
C VAL A 747 22.63 19.53 -22.63
N ASP A 748 21.52 18.85 -22.93
CA ASP A 748 21.12 17.60 -22.25
C ASP A 748 21.65 16.33 -22.96
N ALA A 749 21.35 15.16 -22.42
CA ALA A 749 21.76 13.85 -22.97
C ALA A 749 21.24 13.58 -24.38
N LEU A 750 20.15 14.23 -24.79
CA LEU A 750 19.54 14.09 -26.12
C LEU A 750 20.03 15.14 -27.11
N GLY A 751 20.93 16.04 -26.67
CA GLY A 751 21.45 17.12 -27.49
C GLY A 751 20.53 18.34 -27.58
N ASN A 752 19.46 18.41 -26.78
CA ASN A 752 18.62 19.61 -26.72
C ASN A 752 19.36 20.75 -26.03
N THR A 753 19.16 21.97 -26.51
CA THR A 753 19.89 23.14 -26.02
C THR A 753 19.02 24.06 -25.17
N PHE A 754 19.61 24.55 -24.08
CA PHE A 754 18.96 25.40 -23.09
C PHE A 754 19.80 26.64 -22.84
N ARG A 755 19.15 27.80 -22.82
CA ARG A 755 19.85 29.06 -22.55
C ARG A 755 20.29 29.11 -21.08
N ALA A 756 21.60 29.04 -20.86
CA ALA A 756 22.22 29.18 -19.55
C ALA A 756 22.55 30.65 -19.24
N LYS A 757 22.60 30.98 -17.95
CA LYS A 757 22.85 32.34 -17.49
C LYS A 757 23.73 32.33 -16.25
N ALA A 758 24.88 32.99 -16.33
CA ALA A 758 25.72 33.29 -15.18
C ALA A 758 25.60 34.78 -14.82
N LYS A 759 25.38 35.07 -13.54
CA LYS A 759 25.58 36.42 -12.99
C LYS A 759 26.96 36.49 -12.35
N VAL A 760 27.86 37.22 -12.99
CA VAL A 760 29.24 37.42 -12.52
C VAL A 760 29.35 38.77 -11.83
N ALA A 761 29.73 38.78 -10.56
CA ALA A 761 30.07 40.01 -9.86
C ALA A 761 31.57 40.33 -10.07
N VAL A 762 31.87 41.50 -10.64
CA VAL A 762 33.22 42.07 -10.66
C VAL A 762 33.33 42.99 -9.46
N ASP A 763 34.16 42.63 -8.48
CA ASP A 763 34.34 43.41 -7.25
C ASP A 763 35.79 43.34 -6.77
N THR A 764 36.17 44.24 -5.86
CA THR A 764 37.42 44.14 -5.12
C THR A 764 37.13 43.55 -3.75
N PHE A 765 37.93 42.58 -3.32
CA PHE A 765 37.73 41.91 -2.05
C PHE A 765 38.90 42.26 -1.14
N SER A 766 38.58 42.72 0.06
CA SER A 766 39.59 43.16 1.03
C SER A 766 39.56 42.36 2.33
N GLU A 767 38.50 41.58 2.56
CA GLU A 767 38.29 40.78 3.77
C GLU A 767 37.48 39.51 3.48
N THR A 768 37.52 38.56 4.42
CA THR A 768 36.66 37.38 4.41
C THR A 768 35.78 37.37 5.65
N ALA A 769 34.55 36.89 5.53
CA ALA A 769 33.72 36.56 6.67
C ALA A 769 34.35 35.40 7.47
N PRO A 770 34.32 35.45 8.82
CA PRO A 770 34.76 34.32 9.62
C PRO A 770 33.91 33.08 9.31
N ALA A 771 34.57 31.97 9.01
CA ALA A 771 33.92 30.67 8.94
C ALA A 771 33.62 30.16 10.36
N SER A 772 32.74 29.18 10.46
CA SER A 772 32.42 28.51 11.73
C SER A 772 32.49 27.00 11.55
N ALA A 773 32.95 26.30 12.57
CA ALA A 773 32.92 24.85 12.70
C ALA A 773 32.63 24.50 14.16
N VAL A 774 32.17 23.29 14.42
CA VAL A 774 31.90 22.81 15.78
C VAL A 774 32.63 21.48 15.99
N THR A 775 33.14 21.28 17.19
CA THR A 775 33.81 20.06 17.64
C THR A 775 33.53 19.79 19.12
N TYR A 776 34.12 18.74 19.66
CA TYR A 776 34.10 18.40 21.08
C TYR A 776 35.53 18.11 21.58
N PRO A 777 35.78 18.12 22.90
CA PRO A 777 37.09 17.88 23.48
C PRO A 777 37.82 16.65 22.90
N GLY A 778 38.99 16.88 22.29
CA GLY A 778 39.84 15.82 21.73
C GLY A 778 39.49 15.36 20.31
N PHE A 779 38.51 15.98 19.65
CA PHE A 779 38.21 15.74 18.23
C PHE A 779 38.67 16.90 17.36
N THR A 780 39.40 16.59 16.28
CA THR A 780 39.81 17.56 15.27
C THR A 780 38.73 17.61 14.18
N PRO A 781 37.97 18.71 14.05
CA PRO A 781 36.93 18.78 13.04
C PRO A 781 37.52 18.97 11.65
N PRO A 782 36.84 18.49 10.59
CA PRO A 782 37.14 18.93 9.23
C PRO A 782 36.84 20.44 9.11
N LEU A 783 37.80 21.21 8.63
CA LEU A 783 37.63 22.64 8.38
C LEU A 783 37.07 22.89 6.97
N PRO A 784 36.26 23.95 6.77
CA PRO A 784 35.61 24.19 5.49
C PRO A 784 36.62 24.49 4.38
N ALA A 785 36.48 23.87 3.21
CA ALA A 785 37.41 24.05 2.08
C ALA A 785 37.33 25.44 1.40
N THR A 786 36.33 26.25 1.75
CA THR A 786 36.14 27.62 1.24
C THR A 786 35.74 28.57 2.36
N VAL A 787 35.97 29.87 2.16
CA VAL A 787 35.39 30.95 2.98
C VAL A 787 34.62 31.93 2.11
N THR A 788 33.81 32.78 2.73
CA THR A 788 33.13 33.86 2.01
C THR A 788 34.02 35.11 1.99
N ALA A 789 34.56 35.46 0.83
CA ALA A 789 35.17 36.76 0.59
C ALA A 789 34.09 37.84 0.47
N LEU A 790 34.32 38.97 1.14
CA LEU A 790 33.42 40.12 1.14
C LEU A 790 34.00 41.20 0.23
N GLY A 791 33.23 41.52 -0.81
CA GLY A 791 33.54 42.56 -1.78
C GLY A 791 33.22 43.94 -1.21
N ASP A 792 34.07 44.92 -1.53
CA ASP A 792 33.94 46.31 -1.09
C ASP A 792 32.61 46.96 -1.52
N ASN A 793 31.92 46.36 -2.50
CA ASN A 793 30.62 46.81 -3.02
C ASN A 793 29.47 45.86 -2.70
N GLY A 794 29.64 45.02 -1.67
CA GLY A 794 28.59 44.15 -1.12
C GLY A 794 28.42 42.81 -1.85
N THR A 795 29.40 42.41 -2.68
CA THR A 795 29.44 41.07 -3.26
C THR A 795 29.90 40.06 -2.20
N GLU A 796 29.25 38.91 -2.10
CA GLU A 796 29.75 37.77 -1.34
C GLU A 796 30.19 36.68 -2.31
N ALA A 797 31.39 36.14 -2.13
CA ALA A 797 31.99 35.15 -3.02
C ALA A 797 32.61 33.99 -2.22
N SER A 798 32.30 32.75 -2.60
CA SER A 798 32.99 31.57 -2.04
C SER A 798 34.37 31.43 -2.68
N VAL A 799 35.41 31.43 -1.87
CA VAL A 799 36.83 31.38 -2.27
C VAL A 799 37.54 30.20 -1.59
N PRO A 800 38.42 29.45 -2.29
CA PRO A 800 39.23 28.42 -1.67
C PRO A 800 40.09 28.98 -0.54
N VAL A 801 40.23 28.22 0.55
CA VAL A 801 41.04 28.59 1.71
C VAL A 801 41.99 27.45 2.07
N VAL A 802 43.20 27.80 2.47
CA VAL A 802 44.14 26.88 3.10
C VAL A 802 44.26 27.28 4.56
N TRP A 803 43.85 26.37 5.46
CA TRP A 803 43.96 26.59 6.90
C TRP A 803 45.37 26.28 7.40
N GLU A 804 45.83 27.07 8.36
CA GLU A 804 47.02 26.72 9.14
C GLU A 804 46.74 25.48 9.98
N GLU A 805 47.77 24.66 10.19
CA GLU A 805 47.66 23.47 11.03
C GLU A 805 47.43 23.89 12.49
N PRO A 806 46.32 23.48 13.14
CA PRO A 806 46.07 23.80 14.54
C PRO A 806 47.15 23.21 15.45
N ALA A 807 47.42 23.87 16.59
CA ALA A 807 48.34 23.32 17.58
C ALA A 807 47.83 21.95 18.11
N GLU A 808 48.75 21.06 18.47
CA GLU A 808 48.39 19.80 19.11
C GLU A 808 47.57 20.06 20.40
N GLY A 809 46.42 19.39 20.53
CA GLY A 809 45.48 19.60 21.64
C GLY A 809 44.68 20.91 21.58
N ALA A 810 44.67 21.63 20.44
CA ALA A 810 43.98 22.92 20.31
C ALA A 810 42.48 22.86 20.65
N PHE A 811 41.85 21.69 20.51
CA PHE A 811 40.42 21.49 20.73
C PHE A 811 40.12 20.70 22.02
N ASP A 812 41.07 20.54 22.94
CA ASP A 812 40.89 19.72 24.15
C ASP A 812 40.05 20.42 25.24
N ASP A 813 40.01 21.76 25.23
CA ASP A 813 39.28 22.57 26.19
C ASP A 813 38.05 23.22 25.56
N TYR A 814 36.94 23.27 26.31
CA TYR A 814 35.71 23.95 25.90
C TYR A 814 35.93 25.43 25.59
N GLY A 815 35.25 25.93 24.57
CA GLY A 815 35.30 27.32 24.13
C GLY A 815 35.53 27.47 22.64
N THR A 816 35.82 28.69 22.17
CA THR A 816 36.05 28.96 20.75
C THR A 816 37.55 29.03 20.45
N VAL A 817 38.00 28.21 19.50
CA VAL A 817 39.36 28.15 18.98
C VAL A 817 39.38 28.81 17.61
N GLN A 818 40.24 29.80 17.42
CA GLN A 818 40.43 30.43 16.11
C GLN A 818 41.57 29.77 15.36
N VAL A 819 41.26 29.25 14.17
CA VAL A 819 42.28 28.76 13.23
C VAL A 819 42.40 29.78 12.09
N ALA A 820 43.61 30.28 11.89
CA ALA A 820 43.90 31.18 10.79
C ALA A 820 44.02 30.41 9.47
N GLY A 821 43.69 31.06 8.37
CA GLY A 821 43.85 30.52 7.03
C GLY A 821 44.14 31.62 6.04
N THR A 822 44.50 31.22 4.82
CA THR A 822 44.70 32.15 3.70
C THR A 822 43.78 31.74 2.56
N ALA A 823 42.89 32.65 2.18
CA ALA A 823 42.05 32.50 1.01
C ALA A 823 42.72 33.15 -0.21
N VAL A 824 42.66 32.51 -1.37
CA VAL A 824 43.33 33.01 -2.58
C VAL A 824 42.30 33.33 -3.65
N LEU A 825 42.28 34.58 -4.11
CA LEU A 825 41.41 35.04 -5.20
C LEU A 825 41.96 34.66 -6.58
N VAL A 826 41.13 34.82 -7.62
CA VAL A 826 41.45 34.56 -9.04
C VAL A 826 42.66 35.32 -9.57
N ASP A 827 42.99 36.49 -9.03
CA ASP A 827 44.18 37.27 -9.41
C ASP A 827 45.44 36.90 -8.62
N GLY A 828 45.34 35.94 -7.70
CA GLY A 828 46.39 35.55 -6.77
C GLY A 828 46.45 36.42 -5.52
N THR A 829 45.50 37.34 -5.31
CA THR A 829 45.42 38.10 -4.05
C THR A 829 45.11 37.16 -2.89
N GLU A 830 45.94 37.23 -1.85
CA GLU A 830 45.77 36.50 -0.60
C GLU A 830 44.96 37.34 0.40
N LEU A 831 43.87 36.77 0.91
CA LEU A 831 43.04 37.34 1.96
C LEU A 831 43.20 36.54 3.25
N PRO A 832 43.38 37.19 4.41
CA PRO A 832 43.40 36.50 5.69
C PRO A 832 42.00 35.94 5.99
N ALA A 833 41.93 34.66 6.32
CA ALA A 833 40.73 33.94 6.70
C ALA A 833 40.81 33.45 8.15
N VAL A 834 39.67 33.33 8.81
CA VAL A 834 39.56 32.79 10.17
C VAL A 834 38.37 31.84 10.22
N VAL A 835 38.56 30.65 10.79
CA VAL A 835 37.45 29.78 11.21
C VAL A 835 37.39 29.76 12.73
N ASN A 836 36.21 30.06 13.27
CA ASN A 836 35.91 29.90 14.68
C ASN A 836 35.41 28.47 14.90
N VAL A 837 36.22 27.65 15.54
CA VAL A 837 35.85 26.29 15.93
C VAL A 837 35.30 26.31 17.34
N GLU A 838 34.02 26.04 17.52
CA GLU A 838 33.39 25.96 18.83
C GLU A 838 33.53 24.54 19.40
N VAL A 839 34.17 24.42 20.56
CA VAL A 839 34.32 23.17 21.30
C VAL A 839 33.19 23.07 22.31
N THR A 840 32.19 22.26 22.02
CA THR A 840 30.98 22.07 22.83
C THR A 840 30.98 20.73 23.55
N ASP A 841 29.98 20.53 24.40
CA ASP A 841 29.64 19.18 24.85
C ASP A 841 29.25 18.32 23.63
N PRO A 842 29.72 17.06 23.56
CA PRO A 842 29.30 16.14 22.52
C PRO A 842 27.85 15.72 22.73
N VAL A 843 27.11 15.58 21.65
CA VAL A 843 25.84 14.84 21.59
C VAL A 843 26.09 13.43 21.07
N GLU A 844 25.12 12.54 21.25
CA GLU A 844 25.13 11.24 20.56
C GLU A 844 24.42 11.36 19.21
N ALA A 845 25.04 10.84 18.15
CA ALA A 845 24.43 10.70 16.85
C ALA A 845 24.60 9.27 16.34
N ASN A 846 23.57 8.74 15.67
CA ASN A 846 23.67 7.46 14.98
C ASN A 846 24.55 7.64 13.72
N VAL A 847 25.79 7.18 13.80
CA VAL A 847 26.77 7.27 12.72
C VAL A 847 26.65 6.16 11.69
N ALA A 848 25.80 5.13 11.91
CA ALA A 848 25.59 4.05 10.95
C ALA A 848 24.93 4.51 9.63
N LEU A 849 24.19 5.63 9.68
CA LEU A 849 23.53 6.24 8.52
C LEU A 849 24.48 7.09 7.65
N GLY A 850 25.73 7.29 8.10
CA GLY A 850 26.70 8.14 7.41
C GLY A 850 27.16 7.59 6.06
N GLU A 851 27.53 8.49 5.14
CA GLU A 851 28.20 8.10 3.89
C GLU A 851 29.51 7.36 4.17
N GLY A 852 29.78 6.31 3.41
CA GLY A 852 31.00 5.50 3.52
C GLY A 852 30.98 4.44 4.62
N VAL A 853 29.88 4.27 5.36
CA VAL A 853 29.70 3.14 6.28
C VAL A 853 29.42 1.86 5.50
N ALA A 854 30.14 0.80 5.83
CA ALA A 854 29.95 -0.52 5.22
C ALA A 854 29.46 -1.53 6.26
N ILE A 855 28.46 -2.34 5.90
CA ILE A 855 27.95 -3.42 6.76
C ILE A 855 28.15 -4.74 6.05
N SER A 856 28.76 -5.70 6.74
CA SER A 856 28.94 -7.07 6.26
C SER A 856 28.47 -8.08 7.29
N ALA A 857 28.02 -9.23 6.81
CA ALA A 857 27.60 -10.36 7.65
C ALA A 857 28.36 -11.62 7.25
N THR A 858 28.47 -12.59 8.16
CA THR A 858 29.10 -13.89 7.84
C THR A 858 28.26 -14.66 6.82
N TYR A 859 26.94 -14.50 6.89
CA TYR A 859 26.00 -14.97 5.90
C TYR A 859 24.80 -14.02 5.78
N THR A 860 24.17 -13.97 4.61
CA THR A 860 22.91 -13.26 4.38
C THR A 860 22.03 -14.13 3.50
N GLU A 861 20.76 -14.26 3.88
CA GLU A 861 19.75 -14.98 3.10
C GLU A 861 19.66 -14.39 1.68
N PRO A 862 19.65 -15.22 0.62
CA PRO A 862 19.41 -14.74 -0.74
C PRO A 862 18.11 -13.94 -0.83
N GLY A 863 18.18 -12.74 -1.41
CA GLY A 863 17.06 -11.78 -1.46
C GLY A 863 17.12 -10.69 -0.38
N TYR A 864 17.99 -10.82 0.62
CA TYR A 864 18.27 -9.78 1.61
C TYR A 864 19.64 -9.14 1.39
N SER A 865 19.84 -7.95 1.97
CA SER A 865 21.09 -7.21 1.93
C SER A 865 21.41 -6.64 3.29
N THR A 866 22.69 -6.63 3.67
CA THR A 866 23.16 -5.94 4.88
C THR A 866 22.97 -4.42 4.80
N ALA A 867 22.74 -3.87 3.61
CA ALA A 867 22.41 -2.45 3.44
C ALA A 867 21.08 -2.07 4.09
N GLY A 868 20.14 -3.02 4.24
CA GLY A 868 18.87 -2.79 4.92
C GLY A 868 19.04 -2.44 6.40
N LEU A 869 20.10 -2.92 7.06
CA LEU A 869 20.35 -2.71 8.49
C LEU A 869 20.73 -1.27 8.88
N ARG A 870 20.69 -0.33 7.93
CA ARG A 870 20.95 1.09 8.11
C ARG A 870 19.98 1.96 7.32
N ASN A 871 18.79 1.44 7.01
CA ASN A 871 17.79 2.16 6.21
C ASN A 871 16.93 3.09 7.08
N GLY A 872 17.09 3.04 8.41
CA GLY A 872 16.34 3.84 9.37
C GLY A 872 14.92 3.33 9.64
N VAL A 873 14.54 2.18 9.09
CA VAL A 873 13.26 1.52 9.31
C VAL A 873 13.42 0.51 10.44
N LEU A 874 12.90 0.84 11.62
CA LEU A 874 13.10 0.01 12.82
C LEU A 874 12.22 -1.24 12.86
N THR A 875 11.34 -1.42 11.88
CA THR A 875 10.24 -2.39 11.91
C THR A 875 10.06 -3.11 10.57
N ASP A 876 11.08 -3.19 9.73
CA ASP A 876 11.03 -4.03 8.53
C ASP A 876 11.88 -5.29 8.71
N LYS A 877 11.71 -6.24 7.79
CA LYS A 877 12.56 -7.44 7.75
C LYS A 877 13.83 -7.12 6.96
N ALA A 878 14.69 -6.25 7.47
CA ALA A 878 15.81 -5.73 6.69
C ALA A 878 16.87 -6.78 6.33
N TRP A 879 17.16 -7.71 7.25
CA TRP A 879 18.19 -8.73 7.05
C TRP A 879 17.84 -10.04 7.76
N SER A 880 18.25 -11.15 7.16
CA SER A 880 18.02 -12.50 7.66
C SER A 880 19.23 -13.40 7.39
N ASN A 881 19.51 -14.35 8.30
CA ASN A 881 20.48 -15.43 8.07
C ASN A 881 19.84 -16.79 7.73
N TRP A 882 18.55 -16.81 7.41
CA TRP A 882 17.85 -18.05 7.07
C TRP A 882 18.43 -18.69 5.81
N LYS A 883 18.46 -20.04 5.78
CA LYS A 883 18.83 -20.81 4.60
C LYS A 883 18.17 -22.17 4.56
N SER A 884 17.95 -22.70 3.36
CA SER A 884 17.46 -24.07 3.13
C SER A 884 18.56 -25.11 3.44
N GLY A 885 18.88 -25.34 4.71
CA GLY A 885 19.94 -26.25 5.14
C GLY A 885 20.17 -26.23 6.66
N PRO A 886 21.25 -26.82 7.19
CA PRO A 886 21.60 -26.67 8.60
C PRO A 886 21.88 -25.19 8.89
N PHE A 887 21.09 -24.60 9.78
CA PHE A 887 21.18 -23.19 10.11
C PHE A 887 22.54 -22.81 10.71
N ASN A 888 22.93 -21.54 10.54
CA ASN A 888 24.09 -20.99 11.22
C ASN A 888 23.72 -20.78 12.70
N THR A 889 24.39 -21.47 13.60
CA THR A 889 24.22 -21.29 15.05
C THR A 889 25.02 -20.12 15.60
N GLU A 890 25.94 -19.58 14.80
CA GLU A 890 26.77 -18.43 15.11
C GLU A 890 26.78 -17.52 13.89
N GLU A 891 26.61 -16.23 14.11
CA GLU A 891 26.55 -15.23 13.06
C GLU A 891 27.21 -13.95 13.54
N ALA A 892 27.90 -13.26 12.65
CA ALA A 892 28.57 -12.01 12.99
C ALA A 892 28.27 -10.95 11.95
N ILE A 893 27.80 -9.79 12.41
CA ILE A 893 27.57 -8.61 11.58
C ILE A 893 28.55 -7.53 12.00
N THR A 894 29.31 -7.01 11.04
CA THR A 894 30.33 -5.98 11.24
C THR A 894 29.87 -4.69 10.58
N VAL A 895 29.88 -3.59 11.34
CA VAL A 895 29.68 -2.23 10.85
C VAL A 895 31.04 -1.53 10.85
N GLU A 896 31.53 -1.17 9.66
CA GLU A 896 32.77 -0.45 9.44
C GLU A 896 32.47 1.04 9.20
N LEU A 897 33.10 1.90 10.00
CA LEU A 897 33.01 3.35 9.88
C LEU A 897 34.13 3.85 8.96
N PRO A 898 33.89 4.90 8.16
CA PRO A 898 34.90 5.47 7.24
C PRO A 898 36.12 6.05 7.99
N GLU A 899 35.94 6.42 9.26
CA GLU A 899 37.00 6.85 10.16
C GLU A 899 36.69 6.43 11.61
N ALA A 900 37.72 6.39 12.47
CA ALA A 900 37.54 6.03 13.87
C ALA A 900 36.76 7.12 14.64
N ARG A 901 35.66 6.72 15.29
CA ARG A 901 34.78 7.58 16.08
C ARG A 901 34.76 7.14 17.55
N ASP A 902 34.46 8.06 18.45
CA ASP A 902 34.19 7.76 19.86
C ASP A 902 32.79 7.13 19.99
N VAL A 903 32.69 5.83 19.71
CA VAL A 903 31.44 5.07 19.77
C VAL A 903 31.01 4.90 21.22
N THR A 904 29.79 5.34 21.52
CA THR A 904 29.22 5.32 22.86
C THR A 904 28.41 4.06 23.10
N ARG A 905 27.52 3.68 22.17
CA ARG A 905 26.68 2.48 22.26
C ARG A 905 26.24 1.95 20.89
N VAL A 906 25.79 0.69 20.85
CA VAL A 906 25.24 0.03 19.67
C VAL A 906 23.87 -0.52 20.02
N VAL A 907 22.88 -0.23 19.17
CA VAL A 907 21.49 -0.70 19.31
C VAL A 907 21.16 -1.67 18.19
N SER A 908 20.59 -2.82 18.51
CA SER A 908 20.18 -3.84 17.54
C SER A 908 18.68 -4.06 17.63
N HIS A 909 17.96 -3.81 16.54
CA HIS A 909 16.51 -4.01 16.44
C HIS A 909 16.23 -5.33 15.74
N PHE A 910 15.58 -6.26 16.43
CA PHE A 910 15.23 -7.57 15.87
C PHE A 910 13.86 -7.57 15.19
N TRP A 911 13.58 -8.59 14.39
CA TRP A 911 12.30 -8.79 13.71
C TRP A 911 11.66 -10.14 14.01
N SER A 912 10.33 -10.17 14.19
CA SER A 912 9.55 -11.40 14.35
C SER A 912 8.92 -11.82 13.03
N ASP A 913 9.28 -13.01 12.54
CA ASP A 913 8.80 -13.52 11.26
C ASP A 913 7.55 -14.39 11.45
N GLY A 914 6.40 -13.93 10.96
CA GLY A 914 5.13 -14.65 11.07
C GLY A 914 4.70 -14.94 12.52
N GLY A 915 5.01 -14.02 13.45
CA GLY A 915 4.74 -14.17 14.88
C GLY A 915 5.65 -15.16 15.60
N ARG A 916 6.73 -15.63 14.97
CA ARG A 916 7.74 -16.50 15.58
C ARG A 916 8.93 -15.66 16.07
N PRO A 917 9.52 -15.97 17.23
CA PRO A 917 10.73 -15.28 17.69
C PRO A 917 11.94 -15.72 16.85
N SER A 918 12.37 -14.89 15.90
CA SER A 918 13.53 -15.12 15.03
C SER A 918 14.75 -14.31 15.50
N TYR A 919 15.10 -14.51 16.76
CA TYR A 919 16.10 -13.73 17.47
C TYR A 919 17.33 -14.58 17.79
N ALA A 920 18.45 -13.93 18.12
CA ALA A 920 19.58 -14.61 18.72
C ALA A 920 19.20 -15.09 20.15
N ASP A 921 19.89 -16.12 20.66
CA ASP A 921 19.86 -16.49 22.08
C ASP A 921 20.79 -15.57 22.88
N THR A 922 21.97 -15.25 22.32
CA THR A 922 22.95 -14.36 22.94
C THR A 922 23.52 -13.41 21.91
N LEU A 923 23.89 -12.22 22.36
CA LEU A 923 24.53 -11.18 21.57
C LEU A 923 25.71 -10.61 22.34
N THR A 924 26.88 -10.58 21.70
CA THR A 924 28.07 -9.87 22.20
C THR A 924 28.41 -8.74 21.24
N VAL A 925 28.41 -7.49 21.70
CA VAL A 925 28.97 -6.38 20.92
C VAL A 925 30.47 -6.32 21.16
N GLN A 926 31.22 -6.20 20.09
CA GLN A 926 32.67 -6.02 20.09
C GLN A 926 33.03 -4.73 19.35
N TYR A 927 34.16 -4.12 19.70
CA TYR A 927 34.77 -3.03 18.94
C TYR A 927 36.19 -3.40 18.51
N LEU A 928 36.66 -2.78 17.43
CA LEU A 928 38.03 -2.94 16.95
C LEU A 928 38.96 -1.97 17.68
N ASP A 929 39.95 -2.47 18.40
CA ASP A 929 40.94 -1.64 19.08
C ASP A 929 42.03 -1.10 18.12
N ALA A 930 42.88 -0.20 18.63
CA ALA A 930 43.94 0.44 17.84
C ALA A 930 45.03 -0.53 17.33
N ASP A 931 45.16 -1.71 17.93
CA ASP A 931 46.09 -2.76 17.51
C ASP A 931 45.44 -3.73 16.49
N GLY A 932 44.16 -3.50 16.13
CA GLY A 932 43.39 -4.30 15.19
C GLY A 932 42.77 -5.57 15.80
N ASN A 933 42.64 -5.65 17.13
CA ASN A 933 42.00 -6.76 17.82
C ASN A 933 40.53 -6.44 18.15
N TRP A 934 39.67 -7.46 18.10
CA TRP A 934 38.30 -7.35 18.56
C TRP A 934 38.22 -7.50 20.07
N VAL A 935 37.60 -6.52 20.75
CA VAL A 935 37.44 -6.47 22.19
C VAL A 935 35.95 -6.46 22.54
N ASP A 936 35.53 -7.30 23.49
CA ASP A 936 34.15 -7.36 23.97
C ASP A 936 33.76 -6.06 24.70
N ALA A 937 32.71 -5.41 24.22
CA ALA A 937 32.08 -4.26 24.86
C ALA A 937 31.00 -4.69 25.86
N GLY A 938 30.16 -5.66 25.48
CA GLY A 938 29.10 -6.16 26.33
C GLY A 938 28.46 -7.44 25.80
N PHE A 939 27.98 -8.27 26.73
CA PHE A 939 27.29 -9.53 26.48
C PHE A 939 25.86 -9.46 27.00
N VAL A 940 24.90 -9.94 26.21
CA VAL A 940 23.47 -9.92 26.52
C VAL A 940 22.87 -11.29 26.22
N ASP A 941 22.11 -11.83 27.17
CA ASP A 941 21.13 -12.89 26.92
C ASP A 941 19.89 -12.23 26.32
N VAL A 942 19.54 -12.56 25.08
CA VAL A 942 18.50 -11.87 24.32
C VAL A 942 17.12 -12.35 24.80
N PRO A 943 16.20 -11.45 25.22
CA PRO A 943 14.88 -11.83 25.70
C PRO A 943 13.99 -12.30 24.53
N THR A 944 13.01 -13.15 24.84
CA THR A 944 12.18 -13.84 23.83
C THR A 944 10.68 -13.55 23.96
N ASP A 945 10.26 -12.80 24.98
CA ASP A 945 8.85 -12.52 25.29
C ASP A 945 8.22 -11.47 24.34
N GLU A 946 9.03 -10.53 23.85
CA GLU A 946 8.65 -9.46 22.91
C GLU A 946 9.75 -9.30 21.85
N VAL A 947 9.54 -8.48 20.81
CA VAL A 947 10.58 -8.19 19.80
C VAL A 947 11.72 -7.42 20.47
N PRO A 948 12.93 -8.00 20.59
CA PRO A 948 13.97 -7.40 21.41
C PRO A 948 14.64 -6.22 20.71
N VAL A 949 14.90 -5.17 21.48
CA VAL A 949 15.81 -4.07 21.13
C VAL A 949 16.98 -4.13 22.11
N ILE A 950 18.17 -4.41 21.60
CA ILE A 950 19.35 -4.64 22.44
C ILE A 950 20.28 -3.45 22.36
N ASP A 951 20.42 -2.72 23.47
CA ASP A 951 21.30 -1.57 23.61
C ASP A 951 22.53 -1.94 24.46
N VAL A 952 23.72 -1.83 23.86
CA VAL A 952 24.99 -2.17 24.50
C VAL A 952 25.95 -0.99 24.46
N GLU A 953 26.37 -0.53 25.63
CA GLU A 953 27.44 0.46 25.76
C GLU A 953 28.78 -0.08 25.23
N VAL A 954 29.47 0.74 24.44
CA VAL A 954 30.79 0.45 23.88
C VAL A 954 31.86 1.36 24.50
N ASN A 955 31.60 2.66 24.56
CA ASN A 955 32.47 3.68 25.16
C ASN A 955 33.95 3.59 24.72
N ALA A 956 34.19 3.39 23.42
CA ALA A 956 35.52 3.19 22.85
C ALA A 956 35.69 3.96 21.54
N LYS A 957 36.91 4.45 21.31
CA LYS A 957 37.30 5.01 20.00
C LYS A 957 37.63 3.86 19.05
N THR A 958 36.81 3.69 18.01
CA THR A 958 36.93 2.56 17.08
C THR A 958 36.48 2.93 15.67
N SER A 959 37.02 2.24 14.67
CA SER A 959 36.57 2.33 13.27
C SER A 959 35.63 1.20 12.88
N ALA A 960 35.34 0.23 13.77
CA ALA A 960 34.39 -0.83 13.48
C ALA A 960 33.80 -1.44 14.75
N VAL A 961 32.53 -1.79 14.68
CA VAL A 961 31.84 -2.60 15.71
C VAL A 961 31.33 -3.89 15.08
N ARG A 962 31.23 -4.93 15.89
CA ARG A 962 30.74 -6.23 15.45
C ARG A 962 29.79 -6.84 16.46
N LEU A 963 28.63 -7.27 16.00
CA LEU A 963 27.67 -8.05 16.77
C LEU A 963 28.00 -9.51 16.53
N VAL A 964 28.36 -10.25 17.58
CA VAL A 964 28.57 -11.70 17.55
C VAL A 964 27.37 -12.35 18.24
N MET A 965 26.57 -13.07 17.45
CA MET A 965 25.30 -13.63 17.89
C MET A 965 25.32 -15.15 17.80
N THR A 966 24.60 -15.80 18.71
CA THR A 966 24.39 -17.26 18.65
C THR A 966 22.90 -17.60 18.67
N ALA A 967 22.51 -18.70 18.03
CA ALA A 967 21.13 -19.19 17.98
C ALA A 967 21.08 -20.73 18.07
N GLY A 968 20.13 -21.28 18.83
CA GLY A 968 19.81 -22.73 18.83
C GLY A 968 19.74 -23.45 20.18
N SER A 969 19.60 -22.75 21.30
CA SER A 969 19.59 -23.32 22.66
C SER A 969 18.30 -23.13 23.45
N GLY A 970 17.39 -22.22 23.03
CA GLY A 970 16.25 -21.77 23.85
C GLY A 970 14.82 -22.08 23.38
N GLY A 971 14.59 -22.64 22.18
CA GLY A 971 13.24 -22.90 21.64
C GLY A 971 12.65 -21.78 20.78
N THR A 972 13.42 -20.72 20.52
CA THR A 972 13.23 -19.70 19.47
C THR A 972 13.63 -20.24 18.09
N ALA A 973 13.20 -19.59 17.01
CA ALA A 973 13.48 -20.03 15.64
C ALA A 973 15.00 -20.12 15.39
N GLY A 974 15.46 -21.13 14.65
CA GLY A 974 16.89 -21.40 14.44
C GLY A 974 17.62 -20.41 13.52
N TRP A 975 17.07 -19.21 13.28
CA TRP A 975 17.64 -18.17 12.42
C TRP A 975 17.35 -16.79 13.03
N ILE A 976 18.22 -15.84 12.71
CA ILE A 976 18.26 -14.49 13.25
C ILE A 976 17.81 -13.52 12.17
N ILE A 977 16.93 -12.60 12.54
CA ILE A 977 16.45 -11.52 11.67
C ILE A 977 16.55 -10.19 12.43
N LEU A 978 17.04 -9.18 11.72
CA LEU A 978 17.21 -7.82 12.24
C LEU A 978 16.54 -6.82 11.30
N SER A 979 15.99 -5.75 11.88
CA SER A 979 15.43 -4.58 11.19
C SER A 979 16.49 -3.50 11.02
N GLU A 980 17.25 -3.18 12.07
CA GLU A 980 18.21 -2.07 12.03
C GLU A 980 19.36 -2.31 13.02
N ILE A 981 20.56 -1.82 12.69
CA ILE A 981 21.68 -1.66 13.62
C ILE A 981 22.04 -0.17 13.69
N GLU A 982 21.85 0.42 14.85
CA GLU A 982 22.26 1.78 15.13
C GLU A 982 23.62 1.78 15.83
N VAL A 983 24.53 2.65 15.39
CA VAL A 983 25.84 2.84 16.03
C VAL A 983 25.91 4.28 16.49
N TYR A 984 25.82 4.52 17.79
CA TYR A 984 25.89 5.86 18.36
C TYR A 984 27.33 6.23 18.68
N ALA A 985 27.74 7.42 18.27
CA ALA A 985 29.03 7.99 18.60
C ALA A 985 28.90 9.46 19.01
N LYS A 986 29.93 9.98 19.68
CA LYS A 986 30.02 11.40 19.97
C LYS A 986 30.07 12.20 18.68
N ALA A 987 29.21 13.20 18.59
CA ALA A 987 29.17 14.19 17.54
C ALA A 987 29.14 15.59 18.17
N PRO A 988 29.60 16.64 17.44
CA PRO A 988 29.43 18.01 17.87
C PRO A 988 27.93 18.34 18.03
N ALA A 989 27.57 19.12 19.06
CA ALA A 989 26.20 19.63 19.20
C ALA A 989 25.92 20.61 18.05
N ALA A 990 24.85 20.39 17.28
CA ALA A 990 24.49 21.22 16.13
C ALA A 990 24.10 22.65 16.51
#